data_AF-F1LQI6-F1
#
_entry.id   AF-F1LQI6-F1
#
_cell.length_a   1.000
_cell.length_b   1.000
_cell.length_c   1.000
_cell.angle_alpha   90.00
_cell.angle_beta   90.00
_cell.angle_gamma   90.00
#
_symmetry.space_group_name_H-M   'P 1'
#
loop_
_entity.id
_entity.type
_entity.pdbx_description
1 polymer ?
#
loop_
_entity_poly.entity_id
_entity_poly.type
_entity_poly.pdbx_seq_one_letter_code
_entity_poly.pdbx_strand_id
1 'polypeptide(L)'
;MASDTPESLMALCTDFCLRNLDGTLGYLLDKETLRLHPDIFLPSEICDQLVNEYVELVSAACTFEPHETFFSLFSDPRSTRLTRIHLREDLVQDQDLEAIRKQDLVELYLTNCEKLSAKSLQTLRSFSHSLVSLSLFGCANIFYEEDNPGGCEDECLVNPTCQVLVKDFTFEGFSRLRFLNLGRMIDGIPVESLLRPLNSLTALDLSGIQTSDATFLTQWKDSLMSLVLYNMDLSDDHIRVIVQLHKLRSKILTCGHHLTSSHLDISRDRLSSYYKFKLTRKVLSLLVQKLGNLMSLDISGHMILENCSISKTDEEAGQTSTEPSKSSIMPFRALKRPLQFLGLFETSLCRLTHIPAYKVSGDKNEEQVLNAIEAYTEHRPEITSRAINLLFDIARIERCNQLLRALKLVITALKCHKYDKNIQVTGSAALFYLTNSEYRSEQSVKLRRQVIQVVLNGMESYQEVTVQRNCCLTLCNFSIPEELEFQYRRVNELLLGILSPTRQDESIQRIAVHLCNALVCQVDNDHKEAVGKMGFVVTMLKLIQKKLLDKTCDQVMEFSWSALWNITDETPDNCEMFLNFNGMKLFLDCLKEFPEKQELHRNMLGLLGNVAEVKGLRPQLMTSQFISVFSNLLESKADGIEVSYNACGVLSHIMFDGPEAWGVCEPQRAEVEERMWAAIQSWDINSRRNINYRSFEPILRLLPQGISPVSQHWATWALYNLVSVYPDKYCPLLIKEGGMPLLRDLIKMVTARQETKEMARKVIEHCSNFREENMDTSR
;
A
#
# COMPACT_ATOMS: atom_id res chain seq x y z
N MET A 1 12.34 -2.61 20.69
CA MET A 1 12.14 -1.29 20.06
C MET A 1 12.53 -1.44 18.60
N ALA A 2 11.59 -1.28 17.66
CA ALA A 2 11.93 -1.18 16.24
C ALA A 2 12.88 0.01 16.09
N SER A 3 14.06 -0.21 15.50
CA SER A 3 15.03 0.87 15.36
C SER A 3 14.51 1.85 14.32
N ASP A 4 13.98 2.99 14.79
CA ASP A 4 13.85 4.23 14.03
C ASP A 4 15.24 4.82 13.75
N THR A 5 16.13 4.02 13.17
CA THR A 5 17.36 4.56 12.62
C THR A 5 16.96 5.46 11.46
N PRO A 6 17.33 6.76 11.49
CA PRO A 6 17.04 7.65 10.38
C PRO A 6 17.65 7.09 9.11
N GLU A 7 17.05 7.45 7.97
CA GLU A 7 17.65 7.12 6.68
C GLU A 7 19.07 7.68 6.61
N SER A 8 19.96 6.90 6.01
CA SER A 8 21.32 7.38 5.79
C SER A 8 21.25 8.61 4.88
N LEU A 9 22.16 9.55 5.08
CA LEU A 9 22.29 10.70 4.19
C LEU A 9 22.40 10.25 2.73
N MET A 10 23.10 9.14 2.47
CA MET A 10 23.20 8.56 1.14
C MET A 10 21.81 8.18 0.58
N ALA A 11 20.97 7.46 1.32
CA ALA A 11 19.65 7.06 0.84
C ALA A 11 18.75 8.27 0.56
N LEU A 12 18.75 9.27 1.44
CA LEU A 12 18.01 10.51 1.25
C LEU A 12 18.48 11.29 0.01
N CYS A 13 19.80 11.41 -0.17
CA CYS A 13 20.38 12.06 -1.35
C CYS A 13 20.08 11.27 -2.63
N THR A 14 20.14 9.94 -2.60
CA THR A 14 19.81 9.10 -3.76
C THR A 14 18.35 9.29 -4.19
N ASP A 15 17.38 9.20 -3.27
CA ASP A 15 15.96 9.43 -3.60
C ASP A 15 15.74 10.85 -4.14
N PHE A 16 16.33 11.86 -3.49
CA PHE A 16 16.22 13.25 -3.95
C PHE A 16 16.80 13.44 -5.36
N CYS A 17 17.99 12.92 -5.64
CA CYS A 17 18.61 13.00 -6.96
C CYS A 17 17.79 12.28 -8.03
N LEU A 18 17.26 11.10 -7.73
CA LEU A 18 16.45 10.33 -8.69
C LEU A 18 15.13 11.03 -9.04
N ARG A 19 14.52 11.75 -8.07
CA ARG A 19 13.31 12.55 -8.31
C ARG A 19 13.57 13.88 -9.01
N ASN A 20 14.83 14.32 -9.10
CA ASN A 20 15.21 15.64 -9.63
C ASN A 20 16.45 15.51 -10.56
N LEU A 21 16.45 14.49 -11.43
CA LEU A 21 17.63 14.09 -12.19
C LEU A 21 18.20 15.22 -13.06
N ASP A 22 17.34 15.97 -13.73
CA ASP A 22 17.67 17.09 -14.63
C ASP A 22 18.13 18.37 -13.90
N GLY A 23 17.90 18.46 -12.59
CA GLY A 23 18.37 19.55 -11.74
C GLY A 23 19.58 19.20 -10.87
N THR A 24 20.02 17.94 -10.86
CA THR A 24 21.05 17.45 -9.94
C THR A 24 22.21 16.77 -10.66
N LEU A 25 21.99 15.59 -11.25
CA LEU A 25 23.04 14.74 -11.84
C LEU A 25 23.17 14.96 -13.35
N GLY A 26 22.08 15.24 -14.02
CA GLY A 26 22.05 15.38 -15.47
C GLY A 26 21.35 16.63 -15.95
N TYR A 27 21.29 16.77 -17.26
CA TYR A 27 20.55 17.79 -17.98
C TYR A 27 19.93 17.16 -19.22
N LEU A 28 18.80 17.71 -19.69
CA LEU A 28 18.15 17.25 -20.93
C LEU A 28 18.77 17.94 -22.14
N LEU A 29 19.49 17.18 -22.95
CA LEU A 29 19.90 17.59 -24.30
C LEU A 29 18.69 17.47 -25.23
N ASP A 30 18.40 18.55 -25.97
CA ASP A 30 17.28 18.63 -26.92
C ASP A 30 15.91 18.31 -26.29
N LYS A 31 15.76 18.51 -24.98
CA LYS A 31 14.55 18.21 -24.17
C LYS A 31 14.16 16.73 -24.07
N GLU A 32 14.92 15.81 -24.66
CA GLU A 32 14.58 14.39 -24.71
C GLU A 32 15.67 13.49 -24.11
N THR A 33 16.94 13.79 -24.37
CA THR A 33 18.05 12.90 -24.01
C THR A 33 18.71 13.35 -22.70
N LEU A 34 18.59 12.54 -21.66
CA LEU A 34 19.24 12.81 -20.38
C LEU A 34 20.75 12.56 -20.47
N ARG A 35 21.56 13.56 -20.09
CA ARG A 35 23.04 13.50 -20.12
C ARG A 35 23.60 13.84 -18.75
N LEU A 36 24.64 13.13 -18.32
CA LEU A 36 25.34 13.46 -17.08
C LEU A 36 26.07 14.80 -17.24
N HIS A 37 26.08 15.63 -16.20
CA HIS A 37 26.92 16.82 -16.19
C HIS A 37 28.40 16.46 -16.41
N PRO A 38 29.13 17.21 -17.25
CA PRO A 38 30.50 16.85 -17.64
C PRO A 38 31.50 16.84 -16.47
N ASP A 39 31.21 17.59 -15.41
CA ASP A 39 32.06 17.69 -14.21
C ASP A 39 31.71 16.66 -13.13
N ILE A 40 30.70 15.80 -13.38
CA ILE A 40 30.29 14.78 -12.43
C ILE A 40 31.01 13.46 -12.74
N PHE A 41 31.65 12.93 -11.70
CA PHE A 41 32.21 11.59 -11.69
C PHE A 41 31.55 10.76 -10.59
N LEU A 42 30.98 9.61 -10.95
CA LEU A 42 30.27 8.72 -10.03
C LEU A 42 31.00 7.37 -9.92
N PRO A 43 31.54 7.02 -8.73
CA PRO A 43 32.14 5.72 -8.48
C PRO A 43 31.08 4.62 -8.36
N SER A 44 31.52 3.37 -8.39
CA SER A 44 30.65 2.17 -8.37
C SER A 44 29.67 2.13 -7.22
N GLU A 45 30.08 2.55 -6.04
CA GLU A 45 29.24 2.56 -4.83
C GLU A 45 28.02 3.47 -5.01
N ILE A 46 28.15 4.56 -5.78
CA ILE A 46 27.05 5.50 -6.04
C ILE A 46 26.27 5.08 -7.28
N CYS A 47 26.93 4.69 -8.37
CA CYS A 47 26.26 4.25 -9.60
C CYS A 47 25.39 3.00 -9.38
N ASP A 48 25.94 1.98 -8.72
CA ASP A 48 25.20 0.74 -8.44
C ASP A 48 23.99 1.06 -7.55
N GLN A 49 24.14 1.93 -6.54
CA GLN A 49 23.03 2.35 -5.70
C GLN A 49 21.97 3.15 -6.48
N LEU A 50 22.37 4.11 -7.31
CA LEU A 50 21.43 4.90 -8.13
C LEU A 50 20.58 4.02 -9.04
N VAL A 51 21.20 3.05 -9.74
CA VAL A 51 20.46 2.18 -10.66
C VAL A 51 19.53 1.25 -9.90
N ASN A 52 19.99 0.62 -8.82
CA ASN A 52 19.15 -0.31 -8.05
C ASN A 52 17.99 0.43 -7.35
N GLU A 53 18.21 1.61 -6.79
CA GLU A 53 17.14 2.43 -6.19
C GLU A 53 16.19 3.00 -7.26
N TYR A 54 16.67 3.33 -8.46
CA TYR A 54 15.81 3.73 -9.57
C TYR A 54 14.84 2.60 -9.95
N VAL A 55 15.33 1.37 -10.06
CA VAL A 55 14.50 0.18 -10.34
C VAL A 55 13.45 -0.02 -9.25
N GLU A 56 13.82 0.14 -7.98
CA GLU A 56 12.89 0.06 -6.85
C GLU A 56 11.84 1.19 -6.88
N LEU A 57 12.24 2.43 -7.21
CA LEU A 57 11.30 3.55 -7.34
C LEU A 57 10.31 3.34 -8.48
N VAL A 58 10.77 2.94 -9.67
CA VAL A 58 9.86 2.65 -10.79
C VAL A 58 8.94 1.48 -10.46
N SER A 59 9.43 0.49 -9.72
CA SER A 59 8.63 -0.68 -9.35
C SER A 59 7.61 -0.40 -8.24
N ALA A 60 7.94 0.49 -7.29
CA ALA A 60 7.17 0.65 -6.06
C ALA A 60 6.50 2.02 -5.87
N ALA A 61 6.86 3.06 -6.62
CA ALA A 61 6.31 4.40 -6.47
C ALA A 61 5.52 4.81 -7.72
N CYS A 62 4.19 4.71 -7.65
CA CYS A 62 3.33 4.97 -8.82
C CYS A 62 3.29 6.44 -9.27
N THR A 63 3.79 7.37 -8.46
CA THR A 63 3.97 8.78 -8.84
C THR A 63 5.34 9.09 -9.42
N PHE A 64 6.25 8.10 -9.46
CA PHE A 64 7.56 8.29 -10.04
C PHE A 64 7.48 8.13 -11.56
N GLU A 65 7.78 9.20 -12.29
CA GLU A 65 7.85 9.16 -13.74
C GLU A 65 9.24 8.67 -14.18
N PRO A 66 9.34 7.48 -14.81
CA PRO A 66 10.62 6.98 -15.30
C PRO A 66 11.13 7.82 -16.47
N HIS A 67 12.45 8.01 -16.55
CA HIS A 67 13.10 8.57 -17.72
C HIS A 67 13.49 7.46 -18.70
N GLU A 68 13.01 7.55 -19.94
CA GLU A 68 13.31 6.57 -20.99
C GLU A 68 14.81 6.43 -21.29
N THR A 69 15.59 7.50 -21.10
CA THR A 69 17.03 7.52 -21.38
C THR A 69 17.91 7.43 -20.12
N PHE A 70 17.36 7.00 -18.98
CA PHE A 70 18.07 6.95 -17.70
C PHE A 70 19.42 6.20 -17.78
N PHE A 71 19.45 5.01 -18.39
CA PHE A 71 20.66 4.19 -18.49
C PHE A 71 21.77 4.84 -19.32
N SER A 72 21.44 5.78 -20.20
CA SER A 72 22.43 6.51 -21.01
C SER A 72 23.36 7.40 -20.18
N LEU A 73 22.94 7.78 -18.95
CA LEU A 73 23.78 8.48 -17.97
C LEU A 73 25.05 7.69 -17.63
N PHE A 74 25.00 6.36 -17.76
CA PHE A 74 26.09 5.46 -17.39
C PHE A 74 26.85 4.91 -18.61
N SER A 75 26.78 5.59 -19.75
CA SER A 75 27.38 5.10 -21.01
C SER A 75 28.89 5.33 -21.13
N ASP A 76 29.47 6.28 -20.36
CA ASP A 76 30.91 6.57 -20.35
C ASP A 76 31.60 6.03 -19.07
N PRO A 77 32.43 4.97 -19.20
CA PRO A 77 33.20 4.39 -18.08
C PRO A 77 34.20 5.34 -17.41
N ARG A 78 34.51 6.47 -18.06
CA ARG A 78 35.43 7.49 -17.51
C ARG A 78 34.72 8.41 -16.53
N SER A 79 33.42 8.60 -16.68
CA SER A 79 32.59 9.45 -15.80
C SER A 79 31.79 8.63 -14.80
N THR A 80 31.40 7.42 -15.15
CA THR A 80 30.56 6.54 -14.32
C THR A 80 31.13 5.14 -14.30
N ARG A 81 31.02 4.43 -13.18
CA ARG A 81 31.37 3.01 -13.11
C ARG A 81 30.19 2.21 -12.60
N LEU A 82 29.64 1.34 -13.43
CA LEU A 82 28.68 0.33 -12.98
C LEU A 82 29.40 -1.00 -12.81
N THR A 83 29.12 -1.69 -11.70
CA THR A 83 29.69 -3.01 -11.42
C THR A 83 28.64 -4.05 -11.04
N ARG A 84 27.55 -3.67 -10.36
CA ARG A 84 26.53 -4.59 -9.89
C ARG A 84 25.13 -4.03 -10.12
N ILE A 85 24.39 -4.70 -11.00
CA ILE A 85 23.08 -4.21 -11.44
C ILE A 85 22.03 -5.30 -11.30
N HIS A 86 20.95 -4.98 -10.59
CA HIS A 86 19.79 -5.84 -10.43
C HIS A 86 18.59 -5.17 -11.09
N LEU A 87 18.13 -5.77 -12.19
CA LEU A 87 17.06 -5.28 -13.04
C LEU A 87 15.93 -6.31 -13.05
N ARG A 88 14.68 -5.84 -13.02
CA ARG A 88 13.51 -6.71 -12.98
C ARG A 88 12.39 -6.20 -13.88
N GLU A 89 11.57 -7.15 -14.34
CA GLU A 89 10.30 -6.94 -15.04
C GLU A 89 10.46 -6.10 -16.33
N ASP A 90 9.37 -5.46 -16.74
CA ASP A 90 9.19 -4.72 -18.00
C ASP A 90 9.89 -3.35 -18.05
N LEU A 91 10.69 -3.02 -17.04
CA LEU A 91 11.41 -1.75 -16.96
C LEU A 91 12.48 -1.65 -18.06
N VAL A 92 13.14 -2.76 -18.37
CA VAL A 92 14.37 -2.75 -19.16
C VAL A 92 14.11 -3.28 -20.56
N GLN A 93 14.61 -2.53 -21.54
CA GLN A 93 14.57 -2.85 -22.96
C GLN A 93 15.99 -3.11 -23.48
N ASP A 94 16.11 -3.64 -24.71
CA ASP A 94 17.40 -3.92 -25.33
C ASP A 94 18.32 -2.68 -25.38
N GLN A 95 17.75 -1.50 -25.63
CA GLN A 95 18.49 -0.24 -25.69
C GLN A 95 19.13 0.18 -24.36
N ASP A 96 18.54 -0.22 -23.24
CA ASP A 96 19.04 0.11 -21.90
C ASP A 96 20.30 -0.69 -21.57
N LEU A 97 20.30 -1.99 -21.90
CA LEU A 97 21.51 -2.82 -21.82
C LEU A 97 22.59 -2.32 -22.78
N GLU A 98 22.20 -1.96 -24.01
CA GLU A 98 23.14 -1.43 -25.00
C GLU A 98 23.77 -0.10 -24.55
N ALA A 99 23.02 0.76 -23.84
CA ALA A 99 23.53 2.01 -23.31
C ALA A 99 24.71 1.81 -22.33
N ILE A 100 24.72 0.70 -21.59
CA ILE A 100 25.76 0.37 -20.60
C ILE A 100 26.80 -0.65 -21.11
N ARG A 101 26.79 -1.00 -22.41
CA ARG A 101 27.69 -2.02 -23.01
C ARG A 101 29.20 -1.82 -22.79
N LYS A 102 29.62 -0.60 -22.44
CA LYS A 102 31.04 -0.25 -22.22
C LYS A 102 31.47 -0.44 -20.77
N GLN A 103 30.53 -0.71 -19.86
CA GLN A 103 30.81 -0.91 -18.44
C GLN A 103 31.40 -2.29 -18.17
N ASP A 104 32.25 -2.40 -17.16
CA ASP A 104 32.85 -3.68 -16.73
C ASP A 104 32.00 -4.31 -15.62
N LEU A 105 30.82 -4.85 -15.99
CA LEU A 105 29.90 -5.45 -15.03
C LEU A 105 30.49 -6.71 -14.41
N VAL A 106 30.40 -6.82 -13.08
CA VAL A 106 30.79 -7.99 -12.29
C VAL A 106 29.57 -8.85 -11.99
N GLU A 107 28.43 -8.23 -11.68
CA GLU A 107 27.15 -8.88 -11.39
C GLU A 107 26.05 -8.24 -12.23
N LEU A 108 25.32 -9.07 -12.99
CA LEU A 108 24.15 -8.65 -13.75
C LEU A 108 23.01 -9.62 -13.50
N TYR A 109 21.95 -9.14 -12.84
CA TYR A 109 20.73 -9.89 -12.63
C TYR A 109 19.59 -9.27 -13.42
N LEU A 110 19.03 -10.07 -14.34
CA LEU A 110 17.86 -9.78 -15.15
C LEU A 110 16.77 -10.77 -14.72
N THR A 111 15.71 -10.28 -14.10
CA THR A 111 14.63 -11.12 -13.56
C THR A 111 13.29 -10.78 -14.20
N ASN A 112 12.69 -11.72 -14.94
CA ASN A 112 11.43 -11.54 -15.65
C ASN A 112 11.45 -10.35 -16.64
N CYS A 113 12.59 -10.06 -17.27
CA CYS A 113 12.70 -8.99 -18.25
C CYS A 113 12.22 -9.46 -19.62
N GLU A 114 10.90 -9.50 -19.81
CA GLU A 114 10.26 -10.08 -21.00
C GLU A 114 10.46 -9.23 -22.28
N LYS A 115 10.78 -7.94 -22.14
CA LYS A 115 11.05 -7.04 -23.28
C LYS A 115 12.45 -7.22 -23.90
N LEU A 116 13.32 -8.03 -23.29
CA LEU A 116 14.64 -8.29 -23.83
C LEU A 116 14.57 -9.35 -24.95
N SER A 117 15.28 -9.09 -26.03
CA SER A 117 15.40 -10.00 -27.18
C SER A 117 16.83 -10.51 -27.33
N ALA A 118 17.10 -11.25 -28.41
CA ALA A 118 18.46 -11.67 -28.74
C ALA A 118 19.45 -10.52 -28.98
N LYS A 119 18.98 -9.28 -29.22
CA LYS A 119 19.86 -8.10 -29.25
C LYS A 119 20.60 -7.94 -27.91
N SER A 120 19.90 -8.15 -26.80
CA SER A 120 20.51 -8.13 -25.46
C SER A 120 21.54 -9.24 -25.26
N LEU A 121 21.40 -10.41 -25.91
CA LEU A 121 22.45 -11.44 -25.89
C LEU A 121 23.74 -10.98 -26.58
N GLN A 122 23.61 -10.23 -27.69
CA GLN A 122 24.77 -9.67 -28.37
C GLN A 122 25.47 -8.66 -27.47
N THR A 123 24.72 -7.79 -26.79
CA THR A 123 25.26 -6.85 -25.80
C THR A 123 25.89 -7.59 -24.62
N LEU A 124 25.32 -8.69 -24.13
CA LEU A 124 25.89 -9.49 -23.03
C LEU A 124 27.32 -9.99 -23.32
N ARG A 125 27.67 -10.25 -24.59
CA ARG A 125 29.04 -10.64 -24.99
C ARG A 125 30.07 -9.55 -24.64
N SER A 126 29.68 -8.28 -24.60
CA SER A 126 30.56 -7.17 -24.22
C SER A 126 31.04 -7.25 -22.77
N PHE A 127 30.30 -7.94 -21.90
CA PHE A 127 30.63 -8.14 -20.48
C PHE A 127 31.32 -9.48 -20.20
N SER A 128 31.59 -10.28 -21.24
CA SER A 128 32.07 -11.66 -21.09
C SER A 128 33.39 -11.79 -20.32
N HIS A 129 34.28 -10.79 -20.42
CA HIS A 129 35.57 -10.80 -19.71
C HIS A 129 35.48 -10.38 -18.24
N SER A 130 34.41 -9.68 -17.83
CA SER A 130 34.26 -9.10 -16.50
C SER A 130 33.25 -9.85 -15.61
N LEU A 131 32.18 -10.40 -16.19
CA LEU A 131 31.08 -10.99 -15.43
C LEU A 131 31.52 -12.20 -14.60
N VAL A 132 31.14 -12.17 -13.32
CA VAL A 132 31.30 -13.25 -12.35
C VAL A 132 29.96 -13.89 -12.03
N SER A 133 28.88 -13.10 -12.00
CA SER A 133 27.52 -13.57 -11.74
C SER A 133 26.54 -13.06 -12.80
N LEU A 134 25.80 -13.97 -13.42
CA LEU A 134 24.74 -13.66 -14.38
C LEU A 134 23.45 -14.38 -13.99
N SER A 135 22.34 -13.66 -13.96
CA SER A 135 20.99 -14.23 -13.86
C SER A 135 20.16 -13.74 -15.02
N LEU A 136 19.55 -14.67 -15.75
CA LEU A 136 18.57 -14.44 -16.82
C LEU A 136 17.21 -15.04 -16.44
N PHE A 137 16.93 -15.14 -15.14
CA PHE A 137 15.74 -15.81 -14.61
C PHE A 137 14.47 -15.25 -15.25
N GLY A 138 13.65 -16.10 -15.85
CA GLY A 138 12.37 -15.72 -16.46
C GLY A 138 12.46 -14.76 -17.66
N CYS A 139 13.64 -14.53 -18.24
CA CYS A 139 13.81 -13.71 -19.44
C CYS A 139 13.40 -14.50 -20.69
N ALA A 140 12.09 -14.72 -20.85
CA ALA A 140 11.50 -15.64 -21.82
C ALA A 140 11.93 -15.40 -23.28
N ASN A 141 12.03 -14.13 -23.69
CA ASN A 141 12.26 -13.73 -25.08
C ASN A 141 13.74 -13.50 -25.43
N ILE A 142 14.66 -13.56 -24.46
CA ILE A 142 16.04 -13.11 -24.67
C ILE A 142 16.81 -13.97 -25.70
N PHE A 143 16.38 -15.21 -25.96
CA PHE A 143 16.97 -16.08 -26.99
C PHE A 143 16.25 -16.05 -28.34
N TYR A 144 15.27 -15.16 -28.51
CA TYR A 144 14.47 -15.07 -29.71
C TYR A 144 14.72 -13.75 -30.45
N GLU A 145 14.79 -13.83 -31.77
CA GLU A 145 14.69 -12.66 -32.65
C GLU A 145 13.28 -12.60 -33.24
N GLU A 146 12.75 -11.38 -33.36
CA GLU A 146 11.56 -11.13 -34.18
C GLU A 146 11.94 -11.31 -35.65
N ASP A 147 11.34 -12.31 -36.29
CA ASP A 147 11.48 -12.53 -37.72
C ASP A 147 10.64 -11.45 -38.42
N ASN A 148 11.29 -10.37 -38.83
CA ASN A 148 10.62 -9.28 -39.53
C ASN A 148 10.45 -9.73 -41.00
N PRO A 149 9.25 -10.17 -41.43
CA PRO A 149 9.08 -10.62 -42.79
C PRO A 149 9.07 -9.35 -43.64
N GLY A 150 10.18 -9.09 -44.33
CA GLY A 150 10.32 -7.89 -45.14
C GLY A 150 9.11 -7.69 -46.07
N GLY A 151 8.43 -6.55 -45.89
CA GLY A 151 7.50 -5.97 -46.85
C GLY A 151 6.07 -6.53 -46.85
N CYS A 152 5.19 -5.97 -46.01
CA CYS A 152 3.84 -5.57 -46.42
C CYS A 152 3.25 -4.64 -45.36
N GLU A 153 3.07 -3.37 -45.72
CA GLU A 153 2.21 -2.42 -45.00
C GLU A 153 0.76 -2.82 -45.27
N ASP A 154 0.16 -3.65 -44.41
CA ASP A 154 -1.30 -3.71 -44.33
C ASP A 154 -1.75 -4.00 -42.90
N GLU A 155 -2.29 -2.97 -42.27
CA GLU A 155 -2.82 -2.95 -40.91
C GLU A 155 -4.11 -3.78 -40.82
N CYS A 156 -4.03 -5.11 -40.77
CA CYS A 156 -5.14 -5.94 -40.28
C CYS A 156 -4.67 -7.36 -39.96
N LEU A 157 -4.84 -7.75 -38.69
CA LEU A 157 -4.60 -9.05 -38.04
C LEU A 157 -3.21 -9.22 -37.40
N VAL A 158 -3.22 -9.06 -36.08
CA VAL A 158 -2.17 -9.43 -35.12
C VAL A 158 -1.86 -10.94 -35.29
N ASN A 159 -0.93 -11.27 -36.17
CA ASN A 159 -0.24 -12.56 -36.12
C ASN A 159 0.76 -12.50 -34.97
N PRO A 160 0.90 -13.55 -34.14
CA PRO A 160 2.00 -13.63 -33.20
C PRO A 160 3.28 -13.63 -34.04
N THR A 161 4.12 -12.63 -33.84
CA THR A 161 5.48 -12.53 -34.39
C THR A 161 6.11 -13.92 -34.41
N CYS A 162 6.47 -14.41 -35.61
CA CYS A 162 7.29 -15.61 -35.73
C CYS A 162 8.61 -15.31 -35.03
N GLN A 163 8.77 -15.81 -33.80
CA GLN A 163 10.01 -15.67 -33.05
C GLN A 163 10.93 -16.84 -33.41
N VAL A 164 12.14 -16.53 -33.85
CA VAL A 164 13.14 -17.54 -34.22
C VAL A 164 14.16 -17.65 -33.10
N LEU A 165 14.38 -18.88 -32.63
CA LEU A 165 15.40 -19.18 -31.64
C LEU A 165 16.80 -18.96 -32.23
N VAL A 166 17.58 -18.11 -31.58
CA VAL A 166 18.99 -17.86 -31.91
C VAL A 166 19.83 -19.05 -31.45
N LYS A 167 20.43 -19.78 -32.40
CA LYS A 167 21.16 -21.04 -32.15
C LYS A 167 22.68 -20.86 -32.05
N ASP A 168 23.21 -19.71 -32.44
CA ASP A 168 24.64 -19.42 -32.51
C ASP A 168 25.18 -18.75 -31.25
N PHE A 169 24.33 -18.37 -30.29
CA PHE A 169 24.80 -17.87 -29.01
C PHE A 169 25.31 -19.00 -28.11
N THR A 170 26.51 -18.82 -27.56
CA THR A 170 27.10 -19.67 -26.52
C THR A 170 27.75 -18.78 -25.45
N PHE A 171 27.99 -19.33 -24.26
CA PHE A 171 28.77 -18.64 -23.21
C PHE A 171 30.30 -18.71 -23.44
N GLU A 172 30.75 -18.84 -24.69
CA GLU A 172 32.17 -18.76 -25.01
C GLU A 172 32.72 -17.37 -24.64
N GLY A 173 33.93 -17.34 -24.06
CA GLY A 173 34.57 -16.11 -23.58
C GLY A 173 34.24 -15.73 -22.11
N PHE A 174 33.15 -16.25 -21.53
CA PHE A 174 32.72 -15.99 -20.14
C PHE A 174 33.58 -16.73 -19.09
N SER A 175 34.90 -16.60 -19.19
CA SER A 175 35.89 -17.34 -18.40
C SER A 175 35.87 -17.04 -16.90
N ARG A 176 35.36 -15.86 -16.50
CA ARG A 176 35.23 -15.44 -15.10
C ARG A 176 33.92 -15.84 -14.45
N LEU A 177 32.94 -16.31 -15.23
CA LEU A 177 31.62 -16.64 -14.72
C LEU A 177 31.71 -17.77 -13.69
N ARG A 178 31.09 -17.57 -12.53
CA ARG A 178 31.04 -18.49 -11.39
C ARG A 178 29.62 -18.80 -10.96
N PHE A 179 28.68 -17.87 -11.18
CA PHE A 179 27.26 -18.04 -10.93
C PHE A 179 26.50 -17.83 -12.23
N LEU A 180 25.62 -18.77 -12.55
CA LEU A 180 24.70 -18.65 -13.67
C LEU A 180 23.30 -19.12 -13.27
N ASN A 181 22.31 -18.28 -13.49
CA ASN A 181 20.90 -18.60 -13.30
C ASN A 181 20.14 -18.49 -14.62
N LEU A 182 19.59 -19.61 -15.08
CA LEU A 182 18.78 -19.75 -16.29
C LEU A 182 17.34 -20.19 -15.95
N GLY A 183 16.92 -20.04 -14.70
CA GLY A 183 15.64 -20.53 -14.21
C GLY A 183 14.46 -19.95 -15.00
N ARG A 184 13.43 -20.77 -15.22
CA ARG A 184 12.20 -20.46 -15.96
C ARG A 184 12.41 -20.02 -17.41
N MET A 185 13.53 -20.38 -18.02
CA MET A 185 13.67 -20.27 -19.48
C MET A 185 12.75 -21.26 -20.21
N ILE A 186 12.36 -20.90 -21.43
CA ILE A 186 11.39 -21.66 -22.26
C ILE A 186 11.98 -23.01 -22.72
N ASP A 187 11.11 -24.00 -22.81
CA ASP A 187 11.42 -25.30 -23.42
C ASP A 187 11.88 -25.15 -24.88
N GLY A 188 12.95 -25.87 -25.24
CA GLY A 188 13.51 -25.89 -26.61
C GLY A 188 14.89 -25.25 -26.74
N ILE A 189 15.36 -24.54 -25.70
CA ILE A 189 16.72 -23.99 -25.66
C ILE A 189 17.71 -25.14 -25.37
N PRO A 190 18.76 -25.35 -26.18
CA PRO A 190 19.72 -26.43 -25.99
C PRO A 190 20.72 -26.07 -24.88
N VAL A 191 20.26 -26.16 -23.63
CA VAL A 191 20.99 -25.74 -22.43
C VAL A 191 22.37 -26.40 -22.31
N GLU A 192 22.50 -27.67 -22.67
CA GLU A 192 23.80 -28.36 -22.68
C GLU A 192 24.82 -27.65 -23.58
N SER A 193 24.43 -27.37 -24.83
CA SER A 193 25.29 -26.69 -25.81
C SER A 193 25.68 -25.28 -25.36
N LEU A 194 24.71 -24.56 -24.77
CA LEU A 194 24.91 -23.20 -24.25
C LEU A 194 25.96 -23.16 -23.14
N LEU A 195 25.90 -24.15 -22.23
CA LEU A 195 26.73 -24.20 -21.03
C LEU A 195 28.09 -24.89 -21.21
N ARG A 196 28.26 -25.69 -22.26
CA ARG A 196 29.50 -26.45 -22.54
C ARG A 196 30.80 -25.62 -22.50
N PRO A 197 30.84 -24.34 -22.93
CA PRO A 197 32.07 -23.55 -22.86
C PRO A 197 32.49 -23.14 -21.44
N LEU A 198 31.59 -23.21 -20.46
CA LEU A 198 31.85 -22.76 -19.09
C LEU A 198 32.54 -23.87 -18.28
N ASN A 199 33.78 -23.65 -17.87
CA ASN A 199 34.59 -24.70 -17.20
C ASN A 199 34.72 -24.53 -15.68
N SER A 200 34.19 -23.45 -15.11
CA SER A 200 34.51 -23.06 -13.72
C SER A 200 33.30 -22.59 -12.91
N LEU A 201 32.09 -23.01 -13.29
CA LEU A 201 30.90 -22.68 -12.51
C LEU A 201 30.97 -23.27 -11.10
N THR A 202 30.52 -22.45 -10.15
CA THR A 202 30.39 -22.78 -8.72
C THR A 202 28.93 -22.80 -8.29
N ALA A 203 28.05 -22.09 -9.00
CA ALA A 203 26.61 -22.09 -8.76
C ALA A 203 25.87 -22.10 -10.09
N LEU A 204 24.89 -22.99 -10.19
CA LEU A 204 24.04 -23.14 -11.37
C LEU A 204 22.58 -23.31 -10.95
N ASP A 205 21.70 -22.50 -11.52
CA ASP A 205 20.26 -22.59 -11.36
C ASP A 205 19.60 -22.92 -12.71
N LEU A 206 18.93 -24.06 -12.76
CA LEU A 206 18.18 -24.59 -13.91
C LEU A 206 16.69 -24.77 -13.57
N SER A 207 16.16 -23.97 -12.64
CA SER A 207 14.78 -24.07 -12.18
C SER A 207 13.80 -24.13 -13.37
N GLY A 208 12.89 -25.09 -13.37
CA GLY A 208 11.85 -25.25 -14.40
C GLY A 208 12.32 -25.81 -15.75
N ILE A 209 13.63 -25.88 -16.01
CA ILE A 209 14.17 -26.44 -17.25
C ILE A 209 14.09 -27.97 -17.18
N GLN A 210 13.50 -28.60 -18.21
CA GLN A 210 13.47 -30.05 -18.32
C GLN A 210 14.64 -30.55 -19.17
N THR A 211 15.44 -31.46 -18.62
CA THR A 211 16.54 -32.13 -19.34
C THR A 211 16.34 -33.64 -19.28
N SER A 212 16.49 -34.36 -20.39
CA SER A 212 16.47 -35.83 -20.38
C SER A 212 17.80 -36.42 -19.89
N ASP A 213 18.91 -35.74 -20.18
CA ASP A 213 20.25 -36.11 -19.75
C ASP A 213 20.89 -34.97 -18.95
N ALA A 214 21.35 -35.29 -17.75
CA ALA A 214 22.06 -34.37 -16.87
C ALA A 214 23.57 -34.64 -16.81
N THR A 215 24.10 -35.60 -17.56
CA THR A 215 25.53 -35.97 -17.52
C THR A 215 26.46 -34.80 -17.80
N PHE A 216 26.04 -33.79 -18.57
CA PHE A 216 26.80 -32.57 -18.79
C PHE A 216 27.18 -31.83 -17.49
N LEU A 217 26.37 -31.94 -16.42
CA LEU A 217 26.68 -31.37 -15.10
C LEU A 217 27.99 -31.90 -14.52
N THR A 218 28.40 -33.11 -14.91
CA THR A 218 29.65 -33.74 -14.42
C THR A 218 30.90 -32.99 -14.83
N GLN A 219 30.83 -32.09 -15.82
CA GLN A 219 31.97 -31.21 -16.17
C GLN A 219 32.40 -30.32 -15.00
N TRP A 220 31.46 -29.99 -14.09
CA TRP A 220 31.73 -29.22 -12.88
C TRP A 220 31.74 -30.06 -11.62
N LYS A 221 31.93 -31.39 -11.72
CA LYS A 221 31.96 -32.29 -10.54
C LYS A 221 32.96 -31.82 -9.45
N ASP A 222 34.03 -31.14 -9.88
CA ASP A 222 35.12 -30.65 -9.03
C ASP A 222 35.06 -29.14 -8.75
N SER A 223 34.00 -28.42 -9.17
CA SER A 223 33.82 -26.98 -8.91
C SER A 223 32.44 -26.57 -8.40
N LEU A 224 31.37 -27.30 -8.77
CA LEU A 224 30.00 -26.91 -8.44
C LEU A 224 29.68 -27.08 -6.95
N MET A 225 29.27 -25.99 -6.32
CA MET A 225 28.93 -25.88 -4.89
C MET A 225 27.43 -25.67 -4.68
N SER A 226 26.75 -24.99 -5.59
CA SER A 226 25.29 -24.77 -5.54
C SER A 226 24.63 -25.28 -6.81
N LEU A 227 23.60 -26.11 -6.66
CA LEU A 227 22.79 -26.59 -7.78
C LEU A 227 21.31 -26.46 -7.42
N VAL A 228 20.57 -25.69 -8.22
CA VAL A 228 19.13 -25.51 -8.09
C VAL A 228 18.42 -26.13 -9.28
N LEU A 229 17.57 -27.12 -9.00
CA LEU A 229 16.76 -27.87 -9.96
C LEU A 229 15.28 -27.79 -9.59
N TYR A 230 14.86 -26.66 -9.00
CA TYR A 230 13.47 -26.45 -8.60
C TYR A 230 12.55 -26.72 -9.79
N ASN A 231 11.46 -27.47 -9.60
CA ASN A 231 10.50 -27.77 -10.68
C ASN A 231 11.11 -28.51 -11.91
N MET A 232 12.18 -29.29 -11.72
CA MET A 232 12.66 -30.27 -12.70
C MET A 232 12.02 -31.64 -12.43
N ASP A 233 11.48 -32.33 -13.45
CA ASP A 233 11.01 -33.71 -13.29
C ASP A 233 12.19 -34.68 -13.24
N LEU A 234 12.70 -34.92 -12.03
CA LEU A 234 13.88 -35.74 -11.83
C LEU A 234 13.65 -37.21 -12.17
N SER A 235 14.74 -37.92 -12.43
CA SER A 235 14.76 -39.37 -12.62
C SER A 235 15.87 -39.99 -11.80
N ASP A 236 15.91 -41.32 -11.71
CA ASP A 236 17.01 -42.01 -11.04
C ASP A 236 18.37 -41.70 -11.69
N ASP A 237 18.41 -41.42 -13.00
CA ASP A 237 19.62 -40.98 -13.71
C ASP A 237 20.08 -39.60 -13.25
N HIS A 238 19.16 -38.65 -13.12
CA HIS A 238 19.45 -37.33 -12.55
C HIS A 238 20.07 -37.47 -11.16
N ILE A 239 19.46 -38.27 -10.28
CA ILE A 239 19.99 -38.52 -8.93
C ILE A 239 21.38 -39.16 -8.99
N ARG A 240 21.62 -40.12 -9.89
CA ARG A 240 22.95 -40.75 -10.10
C ARG A 240 24.02 -39.73 -10.50
N VAL A 241 23.68 -38.74 -11.31
CA VAL A 241 24.61 -37.66 -11.70
C VAL A 241 24.85 -36.70 -10.53
N ILE A 242 23.78 -36.25 -9.86
CA ILE A 242 23.89 -35.27 -8.75
C ILE A 242 24.85 -35.76 -7.66
N VAL A 243 24.79 -37.05 -7.31
CA VAL A 243 25.66 -37.62 -6.27
C VAL A 243 27.15 -37.76 -6.68
N GLN A 244 27.47 -37.54 -7.95
CA GLN A 244 28.85 -37.47 -8.47
C GLN A 244 29.46 -36.08 -8.32
N LEU A 245 28.66 -35.04 -8.05
CA LEU A 245 29.14 -33.67 -7.88
C LEU A 245 29.85 -33.49 -6.53
N HIS A 246 31.12 -33.87 -6.48
CA HIS A 246 31.88 -34.00 -5.24
C HIS A 246 32.07 -32.69 -4.47
N LYS A 247 32.07 -31.52 -5.14
CA LYS A 247 32.18 -30.23 -4.45
C LYS A 247 30.90 -29.73 -3.80
N LEU A 248 29.74 -30.33 -4.08
CA LEU A 248 28.59 -30.23 -3.18
C LEU A 248 28.94 -30.81 -1.77
N ARG A 249 30.13 -31.40 -1.60
CA ARG A 249 30.76 -31.78 -0.34
C ARG A 249 31.91 -30.86 0.12
N SER A 250 32.08 -29.60 -0.26
CA SER A 250 33.21 -28.80 0.24
C SER A 250 32.81 -27.65 1.16
N LYS A 251 33.69 -27.27 2.10
CA LYS A 251 33.48 -26.15 3.01
C LYS A 251 33.50 -24.82 2.23
N ILE A 252 32.69 -23.85 2.69
CA ILE A 252 32.46 -22.50 2.15
C ILE A 252 33.74 -21.89 1.58
N LEU A 253 33.69 -21.51 0.29
CA LEU A 253 34.64 -20.59 -0.33
C LEU A 253 33.93 -19.24 -0.48
N THR A 254 34.56 -18.18 0.00
CA THR A 254 34.04 -16.81 -0.13
C THR A 254 34.28 -16.32 -1.56
N CYS A 255 33.24 -16.35 -2.39
CA CYS A 255 33.23 -15.75 -3.73
C CYS A 255 32.32 -14.50 -3.70
N GLY A 256 32.83 -13.36 -3.21
CA GLY A 256 32.05 -12.11 -3.17
C GLY A 256 30.90 -12.09 -2.14
N HIS A 257 29.95 -11.16 -2.30
CA HIS A 257 28.82 -10.97 -1.36
C HIS A 257 27.83 -12.14 -1.33
N HIS A 258 27.88 -13.07 -2.28
CA HIS A 258 27.08 -14.29 -2.29
C HIS A 258 27.88 -15.44 -1.65
N LEU A 259 27.57 -15.74 -0.39
CA LEU A 259 28.12 -16.91 0.31
C LEU A 259 27.64 -18.20 -0.40
N THR A 260 28.42 -18.73 -1.34
CA THR A 260 28.13 -20.02 -1.99
C THR A 260 28.45 -21.15 -1.01
N SER A 261 27.47 -21.45 -0.16
CA SER A 261 27.45 -22.66 0.66
C SER A 261 27.11 -23.88 -0.21
N SER A 262 27.54 -25.08 0.20
CA SER A 262 27.15 -26.31 -0.50
C SER A 262 25.64 -26.51 -0.43
N HIS A 263 24.95 -26.22 -1.54
CA HIS A 263 23.50 -26.12 -1.63
C HIS A 263 22.98 -27.04 -2.73
N LEU A 264 21.98 -27.84 -2.41
CA LEU A 264 21.22 -28.62 -3.37
C LEU A 264 19.75 -28.30 -3.17
N ASP A 265 19.10 -27.83 -4.23
CA ASP A 265 17.66 -27.65 -4.28
C ASP A 265 17.09 -28.56 -5.37
N ILE A 266 16.27 -29.49 -4.93
CA ILE A 266 15.50 -30.39 -5.80
C ILE A 266 14.00 -30.25 -5.51
N SER A 267 13.60 -29.14 -4.89
CA SER A 267 12.23 -28.87 -4.47
C SER A 267 11.30 -28.66 -5.67
N ARG A 268 10.00 -28.61 -5.41
CA ARG A 268 8.99 -28.40 -6.45
C ARG A 268 7.73 -27.77 -5.91
N ASP A 269 6.92 -27.26 -6.81
CA ASP A 269 5.54 -26.91 -6.50
C ASP A 269 4.70 -28.17 -6.29
N ARG A 270 4.20 -28.34 -5.07
CA ARG A 270 3.37 -29.49 -4.68
C ARG A 270 2.09 -29.62 -5.50
N LEU A 271 1.53 -28.49 -5.94
CA LEU A 271 0.24 -28.45 -6.62
C LEU A 271 0.34 -28.82 -8.11
N SER A 272 1.56 -28.85 -8.67
CA SER A 272 1.77 -29.27 -10.04
C SER A 272 1.63 -30.78 -10.19
N SER A 273 0.70 -31.21 -11.05
CA SER A 273 0.50 -32.62 -11.42
C SER A 273 1.48 -33.11 -12.48
N TYR A 274 2.31 -32.22 -13.03
CA TYR A 274 3.25 -32.52 -14.11
C TYR A 274 4.39 -33.42 -13.64
N TYR A 275 4.93 -33.18 -12.44
CA TYR A 275 6.14 -33.85 -11.94
C TYR A 275 5.86 -35.27 -11.43
N LYS A 276 6.46 -36.27 -12.07
CA LYS A 276 6.26 -37.69 -11.77
C LYS A 276 7.22 -38.22 -10.73
N PHE A 277 8.40 -37.61 -10.59
CA PHE A 277 9.42 -38.05 -9.63
C PHE A 277 8.85 -38.14 -8.21
N LYS A 278 9.25 -39.15 -7.44
CA LYS A 278 8.85 -39.27 -6.02
C LYS A 278 10.08 -39.43 -5.16
N LEU A 279 10.16 -38.62 -4.10
CA LEU A 279 11.29 -38.67 -3.19
C LEU A 279 11.08 -39.84 -2.21
N THR A 280 12.03 -40.78 -2.23
CA THR A 280 12.02 -41.98 -1.39
C THR A 280 13.06 -41.90 -0.28
N ARG A 281 12.93 -42.76 0.74
CA ARG A 281 13.93 -42.89 1.80
C ARG A 281 15.28 -43.30 1.23
N LYS A 282 15.28 -44.14 0.19
CA LYS A 282 16.48 -44.58 -0.53
C LYS A 282 17.22 -43.40 -1.16
N VAL A 283 16.51 -42.52 -1.88
CA VAL A 283 17.11 -41.32 -2.50
C VAL A 283 17.66 -40.38 -1.43
N LEU A 284 16.89 -40.09 -0.38
CA LEU A 284 17.36 -39.25 0.74
C LEU A 284 18.61 -39.83 1.41
N SER A 285 18.62 -41.14 1.67
CA SER A 285 19.78 -41.81 2.27
C SER A 285 21.00 -41.73 1.35
N LEU A 286 20.79 -41.89 0.04
CA LEU A 286 21.85 -41.78 -0.95
C LEU A 286 22.43 -40.35 -0.99
N LEU A 287 21.58 -39.32 -1.01
CA LEU A 287 22.03 -37.92 -0.95
C LEU A 287 22.85 -37.66 0.32
N VAL A 288 22.38 -38.07 1.50
CA VAL A 288 23.10 -37.85 2.76
C VAL A 288 24.45 -38.56 2.78
N GLN A 289 24.49 -39.84 2.36
CA GLN A 289 25.71 -40.63 2.35
C GLN A 289 26.72 -40.12 1.32
N LYS A 290 26.23 -39.71 0.15
CA LYS A 290 27.06 -39.28 -0.98
C LYS A 290 27.26 -37.78 -1.02
N LEU A 291 26.64 -36.95 -0.21
CA LEU A 291 26.85 -35.49 -0.17
C LEU A 291 27.21 -35.06 1.26
N GLY A 292 28.20 -35.72 1.87
CA GLY A 292 28.46 -35.63 3.31
C GLY A 292 28.91 -34.28 3.88
N ASN A 293 29.08 -33.23 3.07
CA ASN A 293 29.30 -31.86 3.56
C ASN A 293 28.27 -30.86 2.99
N LEU A 294 27.11 -31.35 2.55
CA LEU A 294 25.99 -30.51 2.20
C LEU A 294 25.66 -29.59 3.39
N MET A 295 25.50 -28.29 3.12
CA MET A 295 25.19 -27.28 4.11
C MET A 295 23.73 -26.84 4.00
N SER A 296 23.14 -26.97 2.80
CA SER A 296 21.76 -26.63 2.52
C SER A 296 21.12 -27.66 1.62
N LEU A 297 19.91 -28.10 1.97
CA LEU A 297 19.10 -29.01 1.17
C LEU A 297 17.68 -28.48 1.09
N ASP A 298 17.11 -28.34 -0.10
CA ASP A 298 15.68 -28.06 -0.27
C ASP A 298 14.98 -29.23 -0.96
N ILE A 299 13.97 -29.78 -0.29
CA ILE A 299 13.11 -30.86 -0.76
C ILE A 299 11.62 -30.50 -0.59
N SER A 300 11.32 -29.20 -0.50
CA SER A 300 9.96 -28.70 -0.33
C SER A 300 9.03 -29.16 -1.45
N GLY A 301 7.77 -29.37 -1.10
CA GLY A 301 6.71 -29.83 -2.01
C GLY A 301 6.75 -31.31 -2.40
N HIS A 302 7.74 -32.09 -1.97
CA HIS A 302 7.73 -33.54 -2.21
C HIS A 302 6.77 -34.28 -1.29
N MET A 303 5.92 -35.14 -1.87
CA MET A 303 5.28 -36.22 -1.13
C MET A 303 6.30 -37.32 -0.82
N ILE A 304 6.42 -37.68 0.46
CA ILE A 304 7.33 -38.73 0.91
C ILE A 304 6.53 -40.01 1.13
N LEU A 305 6.77 -41.02 0.28
CA LEU A 305 5.99 -42.26 0.24
C LEU A 305 6.40 -43.29 1.31
N GLU A 306 7.67 -43.28 1.70
CA GLU A 306 8.22 -44.26 2.64
C GLU A 306 8.35 -43.64 4.02
N ASN A 307 8.14 -44.44 5.08
CA ASN A 307 8.30 -43.98 6.45
C ASN A 307 9.76 -43.57 6.71
N CYS A 308 10.04 -42.28 6.49
CA CYS A 308 11.31 -41.64 6.78
C CYS A 308 11.38 -41.19 8.24
N SER A 309 10.27 -41.25 8.99
CA SER A 309 10.27 -40.97 10.42
C SER A 309 10.74 -42.18 11.23
N ILE A 310 11.38 -41.93 12.36
CA ILE A 310 11.62 -42.99 13.35
C ILE A 310 10.29 -43.38 14.01
N SER A 311 10.22 -44.58 14.57
CA SER A 311 9.07 -45.01 15.38
C SER A 311 8.75 -44.01 16.50
N LYS A 312 7.46 -43.74 16.75
CA LYS A 312 6.98 -42.87 17.84
C LYS A 312 7.50 -43.28 19.24
N THR A 313 7.88 -44.54 19.43
CA THR A 313 8.46 -45.02 20.69
C THR A 313 9.84 -44.42 21.00
N ASP A 314 10.54 -43.94 19.98
CA ASP A 314 11.91 -43.43 20.10
C ASP A 314 11.97 -41.89 20.09
N GLU A 315 10.83 -41.21 19.89
CA GLU A 315 10.75 -39.77 20.12
C GLU A 315 10.66 -39.55 21.64
N GLU A 316 11.83 -39.56 22.29
CA GLU A 316 11.96 -39.10 23.66
C GLU A 316 11.31 -37.71 23.79
N ALA A 317 10.50 -37.51 24.83
CA ALA A 317 9.94 -36.21 25.18
C ALA A 317 11.06 -35.29 25.70
N GLY A 318 11.94 -34.85 24.81
CA GLY A 318 13.07 -33.99 25.07
C GLY A 318 12.97 -32.67 24.31
N GLN A 319 13.79 -31.70 24.73
CA GLN A 319 13.96 -30.44 23.99
C GLN A 319 14.36 -30.72 22.53
N THR A 320 13.83 -29.90 21.62
CA THR A 320 14.18 -29.94 20.19
C THR A 320 15.70 -29.91 20.03
N SER A 321 16.22 -30.72 19.11
CA SER A 321 17.66 -30.90 18.90
C SER A 321 17.98 -30.80 17.42
N THR A 322 19.06 -30.11 17.10
CA THR A 322 19.62 -30.02 15.75
C THR A 322 20.69 -31.09 15.50
N GLU A 323 21.03 -31.90 16.51
CA GLU A 323 22.06 -32.93 16.41
C GLU A 323 21.63 -34.06 15.45
N PRO A 324 22.39 -34.36 14.38
CA PRO A 324 22.05 -35.40 13.42
C PRO A 324 21.71 -36.75 14.05
N SER A 325 22.50 -37.21 15.02
CA SER A 325 22.31 -38.51 15.70
C SER A 325 20.91 -38.68 16.31
N LYS A 326 20.27 -37.58 16.69
CA LYS A 326 18.93 -37.52 17.30
C LYS A 326 17.81 -37.22 16.30
N SER A 327 18.13 -37.03 15.02
CA SER A 327 17.18 -36.66 13.98
C SER A 327 15.98 -37.61 13.92
N SER A 328 14.78 -37.04 13.95
CA SER A 328 13.49 -37.71 13.68
C SER A 328 13.34 -38.15 12.24
N ILE A 329 14.17 -37.62 11.33
CA ILE A 329 14.23 -38.01 9.92
C ILE A 329 15.38 -39.02 9.79
N MET A 330 15.03 -40.30 9.64
CA MET A 330 15.97 -41.43 9.71
C MET A 330 17.18 -41.26 8.77
N PRO A 331 17.04 -40.88 7.48
CA PRO A 331 18.18 -40.66 6.60
C PRO A 331 19.17 -39.60 7.13
N PHE A 332 18.67 -38.57 7.81
CA PHE A 332 19.48 -37.46 8.30
C PHE A 332 20.28 -37.80 9.57
N ARG A 333 20.06 -38.96 10.19
CA ARG A 333 20.94 -39.47 11.26
C ARG A 333 22.39 -39.72 10.81
N ALA A 334 22.59 -39.91 9.51
CA ALA A 334 23.92 -40.09 8.92
C ALA A 334 24.62 -38.77 8.55
N LEU A 335 24.00 -37.61 8.78
CA LEU A 335 24.67 -36.32 8.57
C LEU A 335 25.83 -36.15 9.55
N LYS A 336 26.95 -35.59 9.08
CA LYS A 336 28.12 -35.31 9.93
C LYS A 336 27.93 -34.09 10.83
N ARG A 337 27.03 -33.19 10.47
CA ARG A 337 26.73 -31.93 11.15
C ARG A 337 25.30 -31.49 10.81
N PRO A 338 24.68 -30.63 11.62
CA PRO A 338 23.40 -30.02 11.26
C PRO A 338 23.54 -29.19 9.97
N LEU A 339 22.48 -29.18 9.16
CA LEU A 339 22.40 -28.30 7.99
C LEU A 339 22.22 -26.84 8.44
N GLN A 340 22.74 -25.90 7.65
CA GLN A 340 22.43 -24.48 7.84
C GLN A 340 20.99 -24.18 7.44
N PHE A 341 20.54 -24.76 6.32
CA PHE A 341 19.17 -24.66 5.85
C PHE A 341 18.63 -26.02 5.41
N LEU A 342 17.39 -26.30 5.77
CA LEU A 342 16.66 -27.47 5.30
C LEU A 342 15.24 -27.05 4.89
N GLY A 343 14.97 -27.12 3.59
CA GLY A 343 13.68 -26.77 3.01
C GLY A 343 12.71 -27.95 3.06
N LEU A 344 11.66 -27.82 3.89
CA LEU A 344 10.65 -28.86 4.13
C LEU A 344 9.21 -28.34 3.95
N PHE A 345 9.04 -27.18 3.32
CA PHE A 345 7.73 -26.58 3.12
C PHE A 345 6.79 -27.55 2.37
N GLU A 346 5.59 -27.73 2.90
CA GLU A 346 4.59 -28.69 2.41
C GLU A 346 5.05 -30.16 2.34
N THR A 347 6.07 -30.53 3.13
CA THR A 347 6.43 -31.94 3.36
C THR A 347 5.95 -32.38 4.74
N SER A 348 5.52 -33.64 4.88
CA SER A 348 5.13 -34.18 6.19
C SER A 348 6.28 -34.19 7.21
N LEU A 349 7.55 -34.11 6.76
CA LEU A 349 8.72 -34.13 7.63
C LEU A 349 8.89 -32.87 8.46
N CYS A 350 8.40 -31.71 8.00
CA CYS A 350 8.56 -30.46 8.76
C CYS A 350 7.87 -30.50 10.13
N ARG A 351 6.91 -31.42 10.32
CA ARG A 351 6.13 -31.61 11.55
C ARG A 351 6.86 -32.39 12.64
N LEU A 352 7.93 -33.10 12.27
CA LEU A 352 8.73 -33.88 13.20
C LEU A 352 9.43 -32.99 14.26
N THR A 353 9.84 -33.59 15.37
CA THR A 353 10.40 -32.85 16.52
C THR A 353 11.87 -32.51 16.34
N HIS A 354 12.72 -33.50 16.06
CA HIS A 354 14.17 -33.30 15.93
C HIS A 354 14.56 -33.20 14.45
N ILE A 355 14.68 -31.97 13.96
CA ILE A 355 15.10 -31.68 12.58
C ILE A 355 16.55 -31.16 12.64
N PRO A 356 17.53 -31.83 11.99
CA PRO A 356 18.95 -31.51 12.16
C PRO A 356 19.39 -30.35 11.28
N ALA A 357 18.78 -29.17 11.48
CA ALA A 357 19.10 -27.94 10.76
C ALA A 357 18.90 -26.69 11.64
N TYR A 358 19.68 -25.64 11.38
CA TYR A 358 19.54 -24.36 12.09
C TYR A 358 18.38 -23.52 11.58
N LYS A 359 18.13 -23.53 10.28
CA LYS A 359 16.98 -22.86 9.64
C LYS A 359 16.16 -23.89 8.88
N VAL A 360 14.87 -24.00 9.20
CA VAL A 360 13.95 -24.96 8.58
C VAL A 360 12.79 -24.21 7.96
N SER A 361 12.57 -24.34 6.65
CA SER A 361 11.30 -23.91 6.04
C SER A 361 10.27 -25.03 6.19
N GLY A 362 9.00 -24.69 6.43
CA GLY A 362 7.99 -25.68 6.77
C GLY A 362 6.63 -25.07 7.04
N ASP A 363 5.64 -25.92 7.32
CA ASP A 363 4.25 -25.51 7.61
C ASP A 363 3.82 -25.80 9.06
N LYS A 364 4.76 -26.10 9.97
CA LYS A 364 4.45 -26.50 11.36
C LYS A 364 4.10 -25.32 12.27
N ASN A 365 4.82 -24.20 12.15
CA ASN A 365 4.74 -23.06 13.08
C ASN A 365 5.20 -21.75 12.42
N GLU A 366 5.03 -20.63 13.13
CA GLU A 366 5.40 -19.29 12.68
C GLU A 366 6.84 -19.21 12.16
N GLU A 367 7.82 -19.74 12.91
CA GLU A 367 9.23 -19.67 12.52
C GLU A 367 9.51 -20.37 11.19
N GLN A 368 8.96 -21.57 11.00
CA GLN A 368 9.10 -22.33 9.77
C GLN A 368 8.42 -21.64 8.58
N VAL A 369 7.26 -21.02 8.81
CA VAL A 369 6.53 -20.27 7.77
C VAL A 369 7.31 -19.02 7.38
N LEU A 370 7.86 -18.26 8.34
CA LEU A 370 8.70 -17.10 8.05
C LEU A 370 9.97 -17.48 7.31
N ASN A 371 10.59 -18.61 7.67
CA ASN A 371 11.72 -19.15 6.91
C ASN A 371 11.34 -19.51 5.47
N ALA A 372 10.13 -20.00 5.23
CA ALA A 372 9.63 -20.30 3.89
C ALA A 372 9.42 -19.02 3.07
N ILE A 373 8.75 -18.01 3.62
CA ILE A 373 8.54 -16.73 2.93
C ILE A 373 9.90 -16.13 2.56
N GLU A 374 10.84 -16.08 3.50
CA GLU A 374 12.19 -15.54 3.27
C GLU A 374 12.97 -16.31 2.20
N ALA A 375 12.84 -17.64 2.15
CA ALA A 375 13.58 -18.46 1.18
C ALA A 375 13.00 -18.38 -0.24
N TYR A 376 11.70 -18.17 -0.38
CA TYR A 376 10.99 -18.38 -1.65
C TYR A 376 10.51 -17.09 -2.33
N THR A 377 10.51 -15.96 -1.61
CA THR A 377 9.95 -14.70 -2.09
C THR A 377 10.54 -14.26 -3.43
N GLU A 378 11.82 -14.46 -3.72
CA GLU A 378 12.39 -13.87 -4.93
C GLU A 378 11.94 -14.55 -6.24
N HIS A 379 11.88 -15.88 -6.26
CA HIS A 379 11.77 -16.65 -7.51
C HIS A 379 10.55 -17.58 -7.57
N ARG A 380 9.80 -17.76 -6.46
CA ARG A 380 8.74 -18.78 -6.34
C ARG A 380 7.46 -18.17 -5.78
N PRO A 381 6.76 -17.31 -6.55
CA PRO A 381 5.56 -16.62 -6.08
C PRO A 381 4.47 -17.57 -5.61
N GLU A 382 4.31 -18.72 -6.27
CA GLU A 382 3.33 -19.76 -5.95
C GLU A 382 3.53 -20.36 -4.54
N ILE A 383 4.78 -20.59 -4.13
CA ILE A 383 5.10 -21.09 -2.79
C ILE A 383 4.98 -19.95 -1.77
N THR A 384 5.48 -18.77 -2.13
CA THR A 384 5.44 -17.58 -1.28
C THR A 384 4.01 -17.20 -0.89
N SER A 385 3.09 -17.19 -1.85
CA SER A 385 1.66 -16.96 -1.61
C SER A 385 1.07 -17.92 -0.59
N ARG A 386 1.37 -19.23 -0.71
CA ARG A 386 0.88 -20.24 0.24
C ARG A 386 1.50 -20.10 1.62
N ALA A 387 2.78 -19.76 1.69
CA ALA A 387 3.46 -19.50 2.96
C ALA A 387 2.88 -18.25 3.66
N ILE A 388 2.63 -17.17 2.92
CA ILE A 388 1.97 -15.97 3.45
C ILE A 388 0.53 -16.29 3.91
N ASN A 389 -0.20 -17.14 3.19
CA ASN A 389 -1.53 -17.57 3.60
C ASN A 389 -1.50 -18.31 4.96
N LEU A 390 -0.49 -19.16 5.21
CA LEU A 390 -0.30 -19.78 6.52
C LEU A 390 0.04 -18.76 7.61
N LEU A 391 0.87 -17.75 7.29
CA LEU A 391 1.17 -16.66 8.21
C LEU A 391 -0.09 -15.86 8.56
N PHE A 392 -0.96 -15.60 7.57
CA PHE A 392 -2.27 -15.00 7.78
C PHE A 392 -3.13 -15.84 8.74
N ASP A 393 -3.22 -17.16 8.51
CA ASP A 393 -4.01 -18.05 9.37
C ASP A 393 -3.49 -18.06 10.82
N ILE A 394 -2.17 -18.03 11.01
CA ILE A 394 -1.51 -17.89 12.32
C ILE A 394 -1.86 -16.54 12.96
N ALA A 395 -1.57 -15.44 12.27
CA ALA A 395 -1.75 -14.08 12.80
C ALA A 395 -3.22 -13.73 13.11
N ARG A 396 -4.18 -14.42 12.48
CA ARG A 396 -5.61 -14.29 12.77
C ARG A 396 -6.00 -14.91 14.12
N ILE A 397 -5.33 -15.99 14.53
CA ILE A 397 -5.74 -16.81 15.69
C ILE A 397 -4.89 -16.50 16.92
N GLU A 398 -3.61 -16.18 16.73
CA GLU A 398 -2.66 -15.95 17.81
C GLU A 398 -1.78 -14.72 17.57
N ARG A 399 -1.13 -14.25 18.65
CA ARG A 399 -0.19 -13.13 18.59
C ARG A 399 1.06 -13.55 17.83
N CYS A 400 1.48 -12.76 16.84
CA CYS A 400 2.71 -12.97 16.11
C CYS A 400 3.92 -12.63 16.99
N ASN A 401 4.80 -13.61 17.21
CA ASN A 401 5.96 -13.47 18.08
C ASN A 401 7.11 -12.74 17.39
N GLN A 402 7.26 -12.91 16.08
CA GLN A 402 8.29 -12.26 15.25
C GLN A 402 7.68 -11.17 14.35
N LEU A 403 6.83 -10.32 14.91
CA LEU A 403 6.07 -9.28 14.19
C LEU A 403 6.91 -8.48 13.17
N LEU A 404 8.05 -7.93 13.60
CA LEU A 404 8.89 -7.09 12.73
C LEU A 404 9.45 -7.86 11.54
N ARG A 405 9.76 -9.15 11.73
CA ARG A 405 10.24 -10.01 10.66
C ARG A 405 9.09 -10.36 9.71
N ALA A 406 7.92 -10.70 10.26
CA ALA A 406 6.70 -10.96 9.49
C ALA A 406 6.32 -9.78 8.59
N LEU A 407 6.24 -8.57 9.15
CA LEU A 407 5.93 -7.36 8.39
C LEU A 407 6.93 -7.10 7.27
N LYS A 408 8.24 -7.18 7.56
CA LYS A 408 9.27 -6.99 6.53
C LYS A 408 9.13 -7.99 5.39
N LEU A 409 8.93 -9.26 5.71
CA LEU A 409 8.79 -10.32 4.71
C LEU A 409 7.54 -10.15 3.84
N VAL A 410 6.40 -9.81 4.44
CA VAL A 410 5.15 -9.57 3.69
C VAL A 410 5.26 -8.32 2.81
N ILE A 411 5.85 -7.23 3.32
CA ILE A 411 6.12 -6.02 2.52
C ILE A 411 7.03 -6.36 1.33
N THR A 412 8.13 -7.10 1.56
CA THR A 412 9.04 -7.52 0.49
C THR A 412 8.32 -8.35 -0.56
N ALA A 413 7.48 -9.32 -0.15
CA ALA A 413 6.74 -10.15 -1.09
C ALA A 413 5.74 -9.35 -1.95
N LEU A 414 5.00 -8.44 -1.32
CA LEU A 414 4.05 -7.59 -2.03
C LEU A 414 4.72 -6.62 -3.01
N LYS A 415 5.92 -6.12 -2.68
CA LYS A 415 6.74 -5.31 -3.59
C LYS A 415 7.33 -6.13 -4.73
N CYS A 416 7.90 -7.30 -4.40
CA CYS A 416 8.57 -8.17 -5.36
C CYS A 416 7.61 -8.77 -6.38
N HIS A 417 6.35 -9.01 -6.00
CA HIS A 417 5.34 -9.62 -6.86
C HIS A 417 4.11 -8.72 -6.98
N LYS A 418 4.33 -7.53 -7.51
CA LYS A 418 3.26 -6.53 -7.71
C LYS A 418 2.25 -6.93 -8.77
N TYR A 419 2.57 -7.91 -9.63
CA TYR A 419 1.66 -8.46 -10.65
C TYR A 419 1.19 -9.90 -10.35
N ASP A 420 1.51 -10.45 -9.17
CA ASP A 420 0.92 -11.72 -8.73
C ASP A 420 -0.34 -11.49 -7.87
N LYS A 421 -1.50 -11.81 -8.45
CA LYS A 421 -2.79 -11.69 -7.78
C LYS A 421 -2.86 -12.44 -6.45
N ASN A 422 -2.32 -13.66 -6.38
CA ASN A 422 -2.45 -14.49 -5.18
C ASN A 422 -1.61 -13.92 -4.03
N ILE A 423 -0.43 -13.38 -4.34
CA ILE A 423 0.41 -12.68 -3.35
C ILE A 423 -0.27 -11.40 -2.88
N GLN A 424 -0.85 -10.61 -3.77
CA GLN A 424 -1.55 -9.39 -3.35
C GLN A 424 -2.76 -9.69 -2.45
N VAL A 425 -3.54 -10.74 -2.76
CA VAL A 425 -4.67 -11.16 -1.91
C VAL A 425 -4.20 -11.65 -0.55
N THR A 426 -3.24 -12.57 -0.50
CA THR A 426 -2.79 -13.20 0.76
C THR A 426 -1.95 -12.24 1.61
N GLY A 427 -1.08 -11.44 0.99
CA GLY A 427 -0.24 -10.46 1.66
C GLY A 427 -1.05 -9.30 2.23
N SER A 428 -2.01 -8.73 1.49
CA SER A 428 -2.89 -7.69 2.03
C SER A 428 -3.74 -8.21 3.20
N ALA A 429 -4.21 -9.46 3.15
CA ALA A 429 -4.92 -10.09 4.25
C ALA A 429 -4.03 -10.26 5.49
N ALA A 430 -2.77 -10.69 5.31
CA ALA A 430 -1.81 -10.81 6.40
C ALA A 430 -1.50 -9.44 7.04
N LEU A 431 -1.32 -8.39 6.24
CA LEU A 431 -1.04 -7.04 6.74
C LEU A 431 -2.14 -6.51 7.65
N PHE A 432 -3.42 -6.77 7.36
CA PHE A 432 -4.52 -6.36 8.22
C PHE A 432 -4.35 -6.85 9.68
N TYR A 433 -4.01 -8.13 9.87
CA TYR A 433 -3.81 -8.69 11.21
C TYR A 433 -2.47 -8.26 11.82
N LEU A 434 -1.41 -8.16 11.01
CA LEU A 434 -0.08 -7.75 11.48
C LEU A 434 0.02 -6.24 11.80
N THR A 435 -1.01 -5.44 11.50
CA THR A 435 -1.02 -3.98 11.73
C THR A 435 -2.04 -3.52 12.76
N ASN A 436 -2.74 -4.46 13.40
CA ASN A 436 -3.72 -4.17 14.44
C ASN A 436 -3.15 -3.25 15.54
N SER A 437 -4.01 -2.41 16.11
CA SER A 437 -3.76 -1.48 17.22
C SER A 437 -2.92 -2.06 18.37
N GLU A 438 -3.06 -3.34 18.68
CA GLU A 438 -2.26 -4.04 19.71
C GLU A 438 -0.75 -4.00 19.44
N TYR A 439 -0.35 -3.98 18.16
CA TYR A 439 1.04 -3.93 17.74
C TYR A 439 1.58 -2.52 17.51
N ARG A 440 0.75 -1.48 17.68
CA ARG A 440 1.13 -0.09 17.33
C ARG A 440 2.43 0.35 18.01
N SER A 441 2.62 -0.02 19.29
CA SER A 441 3.82 0.33 20.07
C SER A 441 5.10 -0.39 19.64
N GLU A 442 4.98 -1.47 18.87
CA GLU A 442 6.12 -2.26 18.38
C GLU A 442 6.60 -1.80 17.01
N GLN A 443 5.81 -1.00 16.30
CA GLN A 443 6.04 -0.60 14.92
C GLN A 443 6.57 0.83 14.85
N SER A 444 7.65 1.04 14.12
CA SER A 444 8.15 2.38 13.83
C SER A 444 7.25 3.14 12.85
N VAL A 445 7.32 4.47 12.89
CA VAL A 445 6.66 5.34 11.89
C VAL A 445 7.12 4.96 10.48
N LYS A 446 8.41 4.67 10.29
CA LYS A 446 8.95 4.25 9.00
C LYS A 446 8.31 2.95 8.49
N LEU A 447 8.22 1.93 9.34
CA LEU A 447 7.61 0.65 8.95
C LEU A 447 6.13 0.82 8.62
N ARG A 448 5.42 1.64 9.40
CA ARG A 448 4.00 1.96 9.18
C ARG A 448 3.77 2.68 7.85
N ARG A 449 4.62 3.64 7.49
CA ARG A 449 4.60 4.28 6.16
C ARG A 449 4.83 3.28 5.01
N GLN A 450 5.75 2.32 5.19
CA GLN A 450 5.99 1.27 4.18
C GLN A 450 4.75 0.38 3.97
N VAL A 451 4.03 0.05 5.04
CA VAL A 451 2.76 -0.68 4.95
C VAL A 451 1.72 0.12 4.16
N ILE A 452 1.55 1.42 4.48
CA ILE A 452 0.61 2.28 3.75
C ILE A 452 0.96 2.30 2.26
N GLN A 453 2.23 2.52 1.92
CA GLN A 453 2.68 2.56 0.53
C GLN A 453 2.36 1.25 -0.21
N VAL A 454 2.71 0.09 0.35
CA VAL A 454 2.49 -1.19 -0.34
C VAL A 454 1.00 -1.53 -0.49
N VAL A 455 0.18 -1.14 0.49
CA VAL A 455 -1.28 -1.27 0.42
C VAL A 455 -1.85 -0.43 -0.72
N LEU A 456 -1.41 0.82 -0.86
CA LEU A 456 -1.85 1.71 -1.94
C LEU A 456 -1.37 1.22 -3.32
N ASN A 457 -0.14 0.69 -3.42
CA ASN A 457 0.35 0.05 -4.65
C ASN A 457 -0.59 -1.10 -5.07
N GLY A 458 -0.96 -1.98 -4.13
CA GLY A 458 -1.89 -3.07 -4.39
C GLY A 458 -3.28 -2.59 -4.84
N MET A 459 -3.78 -1.48 -4.26
CA MET A 459 -5.05 -0.88 -4.67
C MET A 459 -5.02 -0.26 -6.08
N GLU A 460 -3.88 0.21 -6.55
CA GLU A 460 -3.76 0.75 -7.92
C GLU A 460 -3.68 -0.38 -8.95
N SER A 461 -2.85 -1.38 -8.67
CA SER A 461 -2.63 -2.49 -9.60
C SER A 461 -3.81 -3.45 -9.65
N TYR A 462 -4.54 -3.66 -8.54
CA TYR A 462 -5.63 -4.64 -8.46
C TYR A 462 -6.97 -4.05 -8.14
N GLN A 463 -7.78 -3.98 -9.17
CA GLN A 463 -9.15 -3.51 -9.11
C GLN A 463 -10.15 -4.58 -8.58
N GLU A 464 -9.65 -5.70 -8.06
CA GLU A 464 -10.46 -6.78 -7.49
C GLU A 464 -10.95 -6.46 -6.07
N VAL A 465 -12.23 -6.76 -5.79
CA VAL A 465 -12.89 -6.47 -4.51
C VAL A 465 -12.11 -7.00 -3.30
N THR A 466 -11.58 -8.22 -3.37
CA THR A 466 -10.88 -8.85 -2.23
C THR A 466 -9.64 -8.06 -1.82
N VAL A 467 -8.79 -7.68 -2.78
CA VAL A 467 -7.58 -6.89 -2.50
C VAL A 467 -7.97 -5.51 -1.98
N GLN A 468 -8.90 -4.85 -2.66
CA GLN A 468 -9.38 -3.52 -2.27
C GLN A 468 -9.95 -3.51 -0.85
N ARG A 469 -10.74 -4.54 -0.49
CA ARG A 469 -11.31 -4.70 0.86
C ARG A 469 -10.22 -4.89 1.91
N ASN A 470 -9.28 -5.80 1.68
CA ASN A 470 -8.17 -6.05 2.62
C ASN A 470 -7.31 -4.79 2.81
N CYS A 471 -7.03 -4.08 1.73
CA CYS A 471 -6.29 -2.83 1.75
C CYS A 471 -7.02 -1.74 2.55
N CYS A 472 -8.31 -1.51 2.28
CA CYS A 472 -9.10 -0.54 3.05
C CYS A 472 -9.18 -0.90 4.54
N LEU A 473 -9.38 -2.18 4.87
CA LEU A 473 -9.37 -2.64 6.27
C LEU A 473 -8.02 -2.39 6.94
N THR A 474 -6.92 -2.60 6.21
CA THR A 474 -5.57 -2.32 6.70
C THR A 474 -5.39 -0.83 6.97
N LEU A 475 -5.87 0.07 6.08
CA LEU A 475 -5.81 1.52 6.29
C LEU A 475 -6.58 1.98 7.54
N CYS A 476 -7.68 1.31 7.90
CA CYS A 476 -8.43 1.60 9.13
C CYS A 476 -7.61 1.35 10.43
N ASN A 477 -6.48 0.62 10.38
CA ASN A 477 -5.61 0.41 11.55
C ASN A 477 -4.64 1.59 11.81
N PHE A 478 -4.72 2.66 11.03
CA PHE A 478 -3.85 3.83 11.12
C PHE A 478 -4.62 5.05 11.65
N SER A 479 -3.91 5.99 12.27
CA SER A 479 -4.51 7.28 12.63
C SER A 479 -4.84 8.06 11.36
N ILE A 480 -6.10 8.45 11.22
CA ILE A 480 -6.59 9.19 10.04
C ILE A 480 -6.97 10.60 10.51
N PRO A 481 -6.46 11.66 9.85
CA PRO A 481 -5.62 11.67 8.65
C PRO A 481 -4.11 11.58 8.92
N GLU A 482 -3.67 11.74 10.17
CA GLU A 482 -2.26 11.98 10.57
C GLU A 482 -1.24 11.03 9.93
N GLU A 483 -1.48 9.72 9.92
CA GLU A 483 -0.54 8.75 9.36
C GLU A 483 -0.67 8.61 7.84
N LEU A 484 -1.80 9.03 7.26
CA LEU A 484 -2.09 8.96 5.83
C LEU A 484 -1.76 10.25 5.08
N GLU A 485 -1.49 11.35 5.79
CA GLU A 485 -1.27 12.69 5.24
C GLU A 485 -0.20 12.72 4.14
N PHE A 486 0.91 12.00 4.32
CA PHE A 486 1.99 11.93 3.33
C PHE A 486 1.59 11.25 2.01
N GLN A 487 0.42 10.62 1.94
CA GLN A 487 -0.19 10.02 0.74
C GLN A 487 -1.61 10.53 0.53
N TYR A 488 -1.98 11.68 1.12
CA TYR A 488 -3.38 12.11 1.22
C TYR A 488 -4.11 12.14 -0.12
N ARG A 489 -3.49 12.73 -1.14
CA ARG A 489 -4.03 12.78 -2.51
C ARG A 489 -4.29 11.38 -3.06
N ARG A 490 -3.27 10.51 -2.99
CA ARG A 490 -3.30 9.16 -3.54
C ARG A 490 -4.37 8.29 -2.87
N VAL A 491 -4.49 8.39 -1.54
CA VAL A 491 -5.53 7.70 -0.77
C VAL A 491 -6.92 8.17 -1.23
N ASN A 492 -7.15 9.47 -1.35
CA ASN A 492 -8.44 10.01 -1.79
C ASN A 492 -8.80 9.60 -3.22
N GLU A 493 -7.85 9.68 -4.17
CA GLU A 493 -8.05 9.24 -5.56
C GLU A 493 -8.49 7.77 -5.63
N LEU A 494 -7.84 6.88 -4.85
CA LEU A 494 -8.17 5.46 -4.80
C LEU A 494 -9.53 5.18 -4.16
N LEU A 495 -9.84 5.84 -3.04
CA LEU A 495 -11.13 5.68 -2.37
C LEU A 495 -12.28 6.19 -3.24
N LEU A 496 -12.12 7.32 -3.93
CA LEU A 496 -13.10 7.82 -4.89
C LEU A 496 -13.26 6.85 -6.08
N GLY A 497 -12.17 6.24 -6.54
CA GLY A 497 -12.20 5.18 -7.55
C GLY A 497 -13.02 3.96 -7.12
N ILE A 498 -12.92 3.54 -5.85
CA ILE A 498 -13.76 2.46 -5.28
C ILE A 498 -15.24 2.85 -5.27
N LEU A 499 -15.54 4.11 -4.95
CA LEU A 499 -16.91 4.63 -4.82
C LEU A 499 -17.57 4.98 -6.17
N SER A 500 -16.84 4.85 -7.28
CA SER A 500 -17.37 5.05 -8.62
C SER A 500 -18.61 4.19 -8.89
N PRO A 501 -19.66 4.71 -9.58
CA PRO A 501 -20.88 3.95 -9.89
C PRO A 501 -20.65 2.63 -10.64
N THR A 502 -19.51 2.46 -11.31
CA THR A 502 -19.16 1.22 -11.98
C THR A 502 -18.84 0.07 -11.01
N ARG A 503 -18.70 0.37 -9.71
CA ARG A 503 -18.40 -0.58 -8.64
C ARG A 503 -19.57 -0.66 -7.66
N GLN A 504 -20.21 -1.82 -7.63
CA GLN A 504 -21.45 -2.05 -6.89
C GLN A 504 -21.26 -2.96 -5.67
N ASP A 505 -20.03 -3.15 -5.19
CA ASP A 505 -19.79 -4.01 -4.04
C ASP A 505 -20.05 -3.25 -2.72
N GLU A 506 -21.17 -3.56 -2.08
CA GLU A 506 -21.58 -2.91 -0.83
C GLU A 506 -20.61 -3.17 0.33
N SER A 507 -19.89 -4.31 0.31
CA SER A 507 -19.01 -4.71 1.40
C SER A 507 -17.80 -3.77 1.53
N ILE A 508 -17.26 -3.32 0.39
CA ILE A 508 -16.17 -2.36 0.37
C ILE A 508 -16.66 -0.91 0.44
N GLN A 509 -17.81 -0.60 -0.15
CA GLN A 509 -18.37 0.74 -0.18
C GLN A 509 -18.48 1.33 1.23
N ARG A 510 -18.97 0.55 2.20
CA ARG A 510 -19.07 0.99 3.61
C ARG A 510 -17.73 1.39 4.21
N ILE A 511 -16.67 0.63 3.92
CA ILE A 511 -15.33 0.89 4.45
C ILE A 511 -14.74 2.14 3.77
N ALA A 512 -14.90 2.24 2.45
CA ALA A 512 -14.40 3.36 1.67
C ALA A 512 -15.06 4.70 2.07
N VAL A 513 -16.39 4.73 2.26
CA VAL A 513 -17.08 5.95 2.73
C VAL A 513 -16.65 6.31 4.16
N HIS A 514 -16.46 5.31 5.04
CA HIS A 514 -15.96 5.55 6.39
C HIS A 514 -14.56 6.21 6.38
N LEU A 515 -13.64 5.67 5.56
CA LEU A 515 -12.30 6.24 5.38
C LEU A 515 -12.36 7.66 4.81
N CYS A 516 -13.18 7.88 3.78
CA CYS A 516 -13.40 9.21 3.20
C CYS A 516 -13.89 10.22 4.26
N ASN A 517 -14.89 9.85 5.06
CA ASN A 517 -15.43 10.71 6.11
C ASN A 517 -14.35 11.07 7.16
N ALA A 518 -13.54 10.10 7.57
CA ALA A 518 -12.44 10.33 8.51
C ALA A 518 -11.36 11.24 7.92
N LEU A 519 -11.02 11.08 6.63
CA LEU A 519 -9.99 11.87 5.94
C LEU A 519 -10.35 13.36 5.81
N VAL A 520 -11.63 13.70 5.61
CA VAL A 520 -12.05 15.11 5.47
C VAL A 520 -12.36 15.78 6.81
N CYS A 521 -12.43 15.02 7.90
CA CYS A 521 -12.84 15.53 9.20
C CYS A 521 -11.79 16.46 9.84
N GLN A 522 -10.49 16.15 9.73
CA GLN A 522 -9.43 16.85 10.50
C GLN A 522 -8.36 17.53 9.64
N VAL A 523 -8.61 17.73 8.34
CA VAL A 523 -7.66 18.41 7.46
C VAL A 523 -7.93 19.91 7.34
N ASP A 524 -6.90 20.63 6.90
CA ASP A 524 -7.00 22.05 6.54
C ASP A 524 -7.91 22.28 5.32
N ASN A 525 -8.21 23.56 5.06
CA ASN A 525 -9.14 23.95 4.02
C ASN A 525 -8.56 23.72 2.61
N ASP A 526 -7.23 23.83 2.42
CA ASP A 526 -6.56 23.58 1.14
C ASP A 526 -6.74 22.11 0.70
N HIS A 527 -6.58 21.17 1.62
CA HIS A 527 -6.84 19.75 1.37
C HIS A 527 -8.30 19.48 1.05
N LYS A 528 -9.26 20.08 1.78
CA LYS A 528 -10.69 19.93 1.50
C LYS A 528 -11.05 20.46 0.10
N GLU A 529 -10.51 21.61 -0.30
CA GLU A 529 -10.74 22.17 -1.63
C GLU A 529 -10.13 21.29 -2.72
N ALA A 530 -8.91 20.79 -2.52
CA ALA A 530 -8.26 19.89 -3.46
C ALA A 530 -9.08 18.60 -3.66
N VAL A 531 -9.55 17.97 -2.57
CA VAL A 531 -10.38 16.77 -2.62
C VAL A 531 -11.77 17.04 -3.23
N GLY A 532 -12.34 18.22 -2.95
CA GLY A 532 -13.55 18.69 -3.63
C GLY A 532 -13.39 18.71 -5.15
N LYS A 533 -12.30 19.31 -5.63
CA LYS A 533 -11.93 19.39 -7.06
C LYS A 533 -11.64 18.01 -7.69
N MET A 534 -11.29 17.00 -6.90
CA MET A 534 -11.17 15.60 -7.36
C MET A 534 -12.53 14.91 -7.61
N GLY A 535 -13.66 15.58 -7.33
CA GLY A 535 -15.00 15.02 -7.54
C GLY A 535 -15.60 14.37 -6.30
N PHE A 536 -15.07 14.62 -5.10
CA PHE A 536 -15.57 14.04 -3.86
C PHE A 536 -17.03 14.39 -3.59
N VAL A 537 -17.39 15.67 -3.70
CA VAL A 537 -18.76 16.16 -3.47
C VAL A 537 -19.75 15.44 -4.39
N VAL A 538 -19.44 15.40 -5.69
CA VAL A 538 -20.25 14.73 -6.71
C VAL A 538 -20.41 13.24 -6.42
N THR A 539 -19.34 12.59 -5.95
CA THR A 539 -19.34 11.15 -5.65
C THR A 539 -20.27 10.83 -4.47
N MET A 540 -20.16 11.58 -3.38
CA MET A 540 -21.04 11.40 -2.20
C MET A 540 -22.51 11.66 -2.54
N LEU A 541 -22.81 12.70 -3.33
CA LEU A 541 -24.18 12.98 -3.78
C LEU A 541 -24.77 11.85 -4.64
N LYS A 542 -23.97 11.25 -5.53
CA LYS A 542 -24.40 10.08 -6.32
C LYS A 542 -24.68 8.86 -5.43
N LEU A 543 -23.87 8.63 -4.40
CA LEU A 543 -24.10 7.55 -3.43
C LEU A 543 -25.41 7.75 -2.67
N ILE A 544 -25.66 8.97 -2.18
CA ILE A 544 -26.92 9.34 -1.51
C ILE A 544 -28.11 9.13 -2.45
N GLN A 545 -28.00 9.61 -3.69
CA GLN A 545 -29.05 9.44 -4.70
C GLN A 545 -29.37 7.96 -4.95
N LYS A 546 -28.33 7.11 -5.07
CA LYS A 546 -28.51 5.67 -5.23
C LYS A 546 -29.21 5.05 -4.01
N LYS A 547 -28.74 5.32 -2.79
CA LYS A 547 -29.32 4.77 -1.56
C LYS A 547 -30.77 5.22 -1.34
N LEU A 548 -31.10 6.45 -1.76
CA LEU A 548 -32.45 6.97 -1.76
C LEU A 548 -33.36 6.23 -2.76
N LEU A 549 -32.88 5.94 -3.97
CA LEU A 549 -33.61 5.12 -4.95
C LEU A 549 -33.85 3.70 -4.42
N ASP A 550 -32.86 3.14 -3.73
CA ASP A 550 -32.92 1.83 -3.07
C ASP A 550 -33.75 1.87 -1.76
N LYS A 551 -34.28 3.04 -1.38
CA LYS A 551 -35.05 3.29 -0.13
C LYS A 551 -34.34 2.79 1.13
N THR A 552 -33.01 2.88 1.13
CA THR A 552 -32.17 2.34 2.20
C THR A 552 -31.40 3.47 2.88
N CYS A 553 -31.65 3.65 4.18
CA CYS A 553 -30.87 4.55 5.04
C CYS A 553 -29.99 3.69 5.96
N ASP A 554 -28.81 3.36 5.47
CA ASP A 554 -27.75 2.64 6.17
C ASP A 554 -26.57 3.58 6.51
N GLN A 555 -25.52 2.99 7.09
CA GLN A 555 -24.32 3.72 7.46
C GLN A 555 -23.59 4.37 6.27
N VAL A 556 -23.78 3.86 5.05
CA VAL A 556 -23.22 4.48 3.83
C VAL A 556 -23.89 5.82 3.58
N MET A 557 -25.22 5.89 3.67
CA MET A 557 -25.95 7.15 3.53
C MET A 557 -25.58 8.16 4.63
N GLU A 558 -25.56 7.71 5.89
CA GLU A 558 -25.22 8.58 7.03
C GLU A 558 -23.79 9.13 6.95
N PHE A 559 -22.81 8.27 6.64
CA PHE A 559 -21.42 8.71 6.48
C PHE A 559 -21.21 9.55 5.22
N SER A 560 -21.99 9.35 4.14
CA SER A 560 -21.90 10.20 2.95
C SER A 560 -22.33 11.64 3.27
N TRP A 561 -23.43 11.81 4.01
CA TRP A 561 -23.86 13.13 4.47
C TRP A 561 -22.89 13.73 5.49
N SER A 562 -22.38 12.92 6.42
CA SER A 562 -21.35 13.37 7.37
C SER A 562 -20.07 13.84 6.65
N ALA A 563 -19.65 13.14 5.60
CA ALA A 563 -18.48 13.50 4.82
C ALA A 563 -18.71 14.81 4.05
N LEU A 564 -19.91 14.98 3.48
CA LEU A 564 -20.29 16.24 2.83
C LEU A 564 -20.35 17.40 3.84
N TRP A 565 -20.83 17.18 5.06
CA TRP A 565 -20.80 18.20 6.11
C TRP A 565 -19.36 18.59 6.45
N ASN A 566 -18.46 17.62 6.61
CA ASN A 566 -17.06 17.88 6.92
C ASN A 566 -16.30 18.61 5.78
N ILE A 567 -16.55 18.24 4.52
CA ILE A 567 -15.84 18.83 3.36
C ILE A 567 -16.38 20.20 2.96
N THR A 568 -17.59 20.57 3.39
CA THR A 568 -18.18 21.90 3.13
C THR A 568 -17.82 22.93 4.19
N ASP A 569 -17.34 22.49 5.35
CA ASP A 569 -16.95 23.36 6.46
C ASP A 569 -15.81 24.29 6.09
N GLU A 570 -16.09 25.60 6.14
CA GLU A 570 -15.20 26.71 5.77
C GLU A 570 -14.66 26.67 4.32
N THR A 571 -15.37 26.02 3.39
CA THR A 571 -14.96 25.90 1.98
C THR A 571 -16.09 26.32 1.02
N PRO A 572 -16.14 27.60 0.60
CA PRO A 572 -17.20 28.11 -0.27
C PRO A 572 -17.36 27.35 -1.60
N ASP A 573 -16.25 26.96 -2.24
CA ASP A 573 -16.26 26.21 -3.50
C ASP A 573 -17.00 24.87 -3.36
N ASN A 574 -16.78 24.16 -2.25
CA ASN A 574 -17.45 22.87 -2.00
C ASN A 574 -18.93 23.06 -1.66
N CYS A 575 -19.29 24.12 -0.93
CA CYS A 575 -20.69 24.50 -0.71
C CYS A 575 -21.40 24.82 -2.04
N GLU A 576 -20.73 25.54 -2.93
CA GLU A 576 -21.27 25.85 -4.25
C GLU A 576 -21.43 24.60 -5.11
N MET A 577 -20.44 23.69 -5.11
CA MET A 577 -20.57 22.39 -5.77
C MET A 577 -21.77 21.60 -5.24
N PHE A 578 -21.99 21.55 -3.91
CA PHE A 578 -23.16 20.87 -3.34
C PHE A 578 -24.48 21.40 -3.95
N LEU A 579 -24.63 22.72 -4.05
CA LEU A 579 -25.82 23.33 -4.65
C LEU A 579 -25.95 23.01 -6.15
N ASN A 580 -24.85 23.17 -6.90
CA ASN A 580 -24.80 22.96 -8.35
C ASN A 580 -25.13 21.50 -8.75
N PHE A 581 -24.82 20.53 -7.88
CA PHE A 581 -25.08 19.10 -8.12
C PHE A 581 -26.38 18.59 -7.46
N ASN A 582 -27.40 19.44 -7.35
CA ASN A 582 -28.74 19.11 -6.82
C ASN A 582 -28.77 18.66 -5.34
N GLY A 583 -27.80 19.10 -4.53
CA GLY A 583 -27.74 18.75 -3.12
C GLY A 583 -29.02 19.08 -2.33
N MET A 584 -29.62 20.24 -2.62
CA MET A 584 -30.90 20.63 -1.99
C MET A 584 -32.07 19.74 -2.35
N LYS A 585 -32.11 19.22 -3.57
CA LYS A 585 -33.16 18.27 -3.97
C LYS A 585 -33.01 16.96 -3.19
N LEU A 586 -31.78 16.44 -3.11
CA LEU A 586 -31.49 15.22 -2.35
C LEU A 586 -31.81 15.38 -0.86
N PHE A 587 -31.55 16.55 -0.28
CA PHE A 587 -31.97 16.88 1.08
C PHE A 587 -33.48 16.73 1.27
N LEU A 588 -34.28 17.36 0.41
CA LEU A 588 -35.75 17.29 0.49
C LEU A 588 -36.26 15.86 0.33
N ASP A 589 -35.72 15.13 -0.65
CA ASP A 589 -36.15 13.77 -0.91
C ASP A 589 -35.77 12.83 0.25
N CYS A 590 -34.59 13.00 0.86
CA CYS A 590 -34.16 12.24 2.04
C CYS A 590 -35.04 12.54 3.26
N LEU A 591 -35.34 13.83 3.54
CA LEU A 591 -36.20 14.23 4.66
C LEU A 591 -37.61 13.63 4.52
N LYS A 592 -38.13 13.54 3.30
CA LYS A 592 -39.45 12.97 3.01
C LYS A 592 -39.45 11.45 3.15
N GLU A 593 -38.44 10.76 2.64
CA GLU A 593 -38.38 9.29 2.66
C GLU A 593 -38.00 8.75 4.05
N PHE A 594 -37.21 9.48 4.83
CA PHE A 594 -36.64 9.00 6.09
C PHE A 594 -36.94 9.89 7.32
N PRO A 595 -38.21 10.23 7.61
CA PRO A 595 -38.58 11.21 8.65
C PRO A 595 -38.18 10.82 10.09
N GLU A 596 -37.89 9.55 10.35
CA GLU A 596 -37.51 9.04 11.67
C GLU A 596 -35.98 8.95 11.86
N LYS A 597 -35.17 9.29 10.85
CA LYS A 597 -33.70 9.11 10.86
C LYS A 597 -33.00 10.37 11.36
N GLN A 598 -32.93 10.52 12.69
CA GLN A 598 -32.49 11.77 13.30
C GLN A 598 -31.00 12.09 13.11
N GLU A 599 -30.13 11.07 13.12
CA GLU A 599 -28.71 11.24 12.81
C GLU A 599 -28.49 11.73 11.37
N LEU A 600 -29.25 11.18 10.41
CA LEU A 600 -29.25 11.64 9.03
C LEU A 600 -29.68 13.12 8.94
N HIS A 601 -30.78 13.48 9.62
CA HIS A 601 -31.28 14.84 9.66
C HIS A 601 -30.27 15.84 10.23
N ARG A 602 -29.61 15.48 11.33
CA ARG A 602 -28.54 16.27 11.92
C ARG A 602 -27.42 16.52 10.92
N ASN A 603 -26.90 15.47 10.27
CA ASN A 603 -25.80 15.58 9.32
C ASN A 603 -26.19 16.46 8.11
N MET A 604 -27.41 16.30 7.59
CA MET A 604 -27.93 17.12 6.50
C MET A 604 -28.04 18.60 6.89
N LEU A 605 -28.58 18.89 8.06
CA LEU A 605 -28.77 20.28 8.52
C LEU A 605 -27.46 20.95 8.91
N GLY A 606 -26.51 20.19 9.47
CA GLY A 606 -25.16 20.68 9.72
C GLY A 606 -24.49 21.18 8.44
N LEU A 607 -24.58 20.40 7.35
CA LEU A 607 -24.09 20.82 6.03
C LEU A 607 -24.77 22.10 5.56
N LEU A 608 -26.10 22.18 5.67
CA LEU A 608 -26.83 23.38 5.24
C LEU A 608 -26.50 24.61 6.08
N GLY A 609 -26.11 24.42 7.35
CA GLY A 609 -25.49 25.45 8.18
C GLY A 609 -24.28 26.06 7.47
N ASN A 610 -23.31 25.22 7.09
CA ASN A 610 -22.10 25.65 6.39
C ASN A 610 -22.41 26.38 5.07
N VAL A 611 -23.42 25.92 4.31
CA VAL A 611 -23.85 26.60 3.07
C VAL A 611 -24.44 27.98 3.38
N ALA A 612 -25.25 28.10 4.44
CA ALA A 612 -25.88 29.36 4.83
C ALA A 612 -24.87 30.39 5.37
N GLU A 613 -23.74 29.95 5.90
CA GLU A 613 -22.63 30.83 6.30
C GLU A 613 -22.02 31.59 5.10
N VAL A 614 -22.07 31.01 3.90
CA VAL A 614 -21.57 31.62 2.66
C VAL A 614 -22.57 32.63 2.10
N LYS A 615 -22.31 33.93 2.33
CA LYS A 615 -23.17 35.04 1.88
C LYS A 615 -23.59 34.97 0.41
N GLY A 616 -22.67 34.61 -0.50
CA GLY A 616 -22.95 34.51 -1.93
C GLY A 616 -23.94 33.41 -2.31
N LEU A 617 -24.10 32.38 -1.46
CA LEU A 617 -24.94 31.22 -1.73
C LEU A 617 -26.32 31.31 -1.07
N ARG A 618 -26.49 32.14 -0.04
CA ARG A 618 -27.79 32.33 0.65
C ARG A 618 -28.98 32.65 -0.26
N PRO A 619 -28.86 33.43 -1.35
CA PRO A 619 -29.97 33.64 -2.27
C PRO A 619 -30.52 32.34 -2.88
N GLN A 620 -29.70 31.30 -3.03
CA GLN A 620 -30.16 29.99 -3.53
C GLN A 620 -30.98 29.20 -2.49
N LEU A 621 -30.79 29.49 -1.19
CA LEU A 621 -31.59 28.91 -0.11
C LEU A 621 -32.92 29.66 0.10
N MET A 622 -33.06 30.87 -0.44
CA MET A 622 -34.25 31.71 -0.32
C MET A 622 -35.37 31.27 -1.28
N THR A 623 -35.96 30.10 -1.02
CA THR A 623 -37.15 29.61 -1.74
C THR A 623 -38.26 29.26 -0.76
N SER A 624 -39.53 29.45 -1.15
CA SER A 624 -40.68 29.15 -0.29
C SER A 624 -40.65 27.72 0.25
N GLN A 625 -40.20 26.76 -0.57
CA GLN A 625 -40.09 25.36 -0.16
C GLN A 625 -39.03 25.16 0.94
N PHE A 626 -37.81 25.69 0.75
CA PHE A 626 -36.73 25.52 1.72
C PHE A 626 -37.02 26.24 3.03
N ILE A 627 -37.48 27.50 2.95
CA ILE A 627 -37.82 28.28 4.15
C ILE A 627 -38.95 27.61 4.94
N SER A 628 -39.98 27.08 4.26
CA SER A 628 -41.04 26.32 4.93
C SER A 628 -40.50 25.10 5.66
N VAL A 629 -39.60 24.35 5.03
CA VAL A 629 -38.98 23.15 5.64
C VAL A 629 -38.16 23.53 6.87
N PHE A 630 -37.26 24.51 6.78
CA PHE A 630 -36.47 24.94 7.93
C PHE A 630 -37.35 25.47 9.06
N SER A 631 -38.37 26.26 8.72
CA SER A 631 -39.35 26.80 9.68
C SER A 631 -40.09 25.68 10.42
N ASN A 632 -40.51 24.62 9.71
CA ASN A 632 -41.17 23.46 10.32
C ASN A 632 -40.23 22.64 11.22
N LEU A 633 -38.95 22.55 10.87
CA LEU A 633 -37.95 21.82 11.65
C LEU A 633 -37.60 22.51 12.98
N LEU A 634 -37.95 23.79 13.18
CA LEU A 634 -37.78 24.50 14.44
C LEU A 634 -38.53 23.86 15.61
N GLU A 635 -39.64 23.18 15.33
CA GLU A 635 -40.46 22.49 16.34
C GLU A 635 -40.01 21.04 16.59
N SER A 636 -38.99 20.58 15.85
CA SER A 636 -38.46 19.23 16.01
C SER A 636 -37.76 19.06 17.36
N LYS A 637 -38.16 18.01 18.09
CA LYS A 637 -37.51 17.54 19.33
C LYS A 637 -36.60 16.33 19.09
N ALA A 638 -36.24 16.10 17.84
CA ALA A 638 -35.54 14.91 17.44
C ALA A 638 -34.03 15.08 17.60
N ASP A 639 -33.36 14.02 18.08
CA ASP A 639 -31.96 14.07 18.56
C ASP A 639 -31.73 15.19 19.60
N GLY A 640 -32.68 15.32 20.54
CA GLY A 640 -32.69 16.42 21.49
C GLY A 640 -33.07 17.74 20.84
N ILE A 641 -32.15 18.71 20.83
CA ILE A 641 -32.35 20.01 20.17
C ILE A 641 -31.60 20.13 18.84
N GLU A 642 -30.90 19.08 18.39
CA GLU A 642 -29.94 19.19 17.28
C GLU A 642 -30.60 19.61 15.97
N VAL A 643 -31.72 18.99 15.62
CA VAL A 643 -32.42 19.27 14.37
C VAL A 643 -32.97 20.70 14.38
N SER A 644 -33.65 21.10 15.46
CA SER A 644 -34.21 22.45 15.59
C SER A 644 -33.13 23.52 15.72
N TYR A 645 -32.04 23.23 16.44
CA TYR A 645 -30.87 24.13 16.56
C TYR A 645 -30.24 24.42 15.21
N ASN A 646 -29.92 23.38 14.42
CA ASN A 646 -29.27 23.57 13.12
C ASN A 646 -30.19 24.25 12.10
N ALA A 647 -31.49 23.90 12.08
CA ALA A 647 -32.47 24.59 11.25
C ALA A 647 -32.57 26.08 11.61
N CYS A 648 -32.55 26.41 12.90
CA CYS A 648 -32.51 27.79 13.37
C CYS A 648 -31.20 28.50 13.01
N GLY A 649 -30.08 27.80 12.98
CA GLY A 649 -28.80 28.34 12.51
C GLY A 649 -28.84 28.75 11.04
N VAL A 650 -29.35 27.86 10.17
CA VAL A 650 -29.58 28.17 8.74
C VAL A 650 -30.44 29.42 8.59
N LEU A 651 -31.57 29.46 9.29
CA LEU A 651 -32.47 30.62 9.25
C LEU A 651 -31.84 31.87 9.84
N SER A 652 -30.98 31.77 10.85
CA SER A 652 -30.28 32.91 11.47
C SER A 652 -29.32 33.58 10.48
N HIS A 653 -28.59 32.79 9.69
CA HIS A 653 -27.74 33.33 8.63
C HIS A 653 -28.55 33.96 7.49
N ILE A 654 -29.71 33.40 7.15
CA ILE A 654 -30.61 33.99 6.14
C ILE A 654 -31.23 35.31 6.65
N MET A 655 -31.76 35.29 7.88
CA MET A 655 -32.39 36.45 8.51
C MET A 655 -31.43 37.61 8.72
N PHE A 656 -30.13 37.33 8.86
CA PHE A 656 -29.06 38.31 9.00
C PHE A 656 -28.95 39.27 7.80
N ASP A 657 -29.24 38.80 6.58
CA ASP A 657 -29.19 39.65 5.38
C ASP A 657 -30.30 40.73 5.35
N GLY A 658 -31.28 40.63 6.26
CA GLY A 658 -32.31 41.63 6.48
C GLY A 658 -33.58 41.46 5.65
N PRO A 659 -34.58 42.33 5.86
CA PRO A 659 -35.89 42.20 5.22
C PRO A 659 -35.84 42.28 3.69
N GLU A 660 -34.96 43.09 3.13
CA GLU A 660 -34.83 43.29 1.67
C GLU A 660 -34.35 42.03 0.95
N ALA A 661 -33.59 41.17 1.64
CA ALA A 661 -33.13 39.90 1.09
C ALA A 661 -34.20 38.78 1.17
N TRP A 662 -35.32 39.01 1.86
CA TRP A 662 -36.41 38.03 2.01
C TRP A 662 -37.29 37.97 0.76
N GLY A 663 -36.79 37.31 -0.28
CA GLY A 663 -37.39 37.26 -1.62
C GLY A 663 -38.61 36.35 -1.79
N VAL A 664 -39.19 35.80 -0.71
CA VAL A 664 -40.33 34.86 -0.76
C VAL A 664 -41.56 35.44 -0.07
N CYS A 665 -42.74 35.23 -0.65
CA CYS A 665 -44.00 35.72 -0.06
C CYS A 665 -44.44 34.88 1.14
N GLU A 666 -44.33 33.55 1.03
CA GLU A 666 -44.74 32.60 2.05
C GLU A 666 -43.61 31.59 2.30
N PRO A 667 -43.27 31.26 3.56
CA PRO A 667 -43.81 31.87 4.79
C PRO A 667 -43.30 33.31 4.97
N GLN A 668 -44.09 34.13 5.66
CA GLN A 668 -43.72 35.52 5.91
C GLN A 668 -42.51 35.60 6.85
N ARG A 669 -41.60 36.56 6.60
CA ARG A 669 -40.40 36.76 7.44
C ARG A 669 -40.74 36.87 8.93
N ALA A 670 -41.81 37.61 9.27
CA ALA A 670 -42.24 37.83 10.64
C ALA A 670 -42.71 36.53 11.33
N GLU A 671 -43.42 35.66 10.60
CA GLU A 671 -43.87 34.36 11.11
C GLU A 671 -42.67 33.46 11.42
N VAL A 672 -41.71 33.38 10.50
CA VAL A 672 -40.49 32.58 10.71
C VAL A 672 -39.68 33.13 11.88
N GLU A 673 -39.56 34.47 11.99
CA GLU A 673 -38.89 35.13 13.11
C GLU A 673 -39.56 34.76 14.46
N GLU A 674 -40.89 34.76 14.55
CA GLU A 674 -41.61 34.35 15.76
C GLU A 674 -41.37 32.88 16.13
N ARG A 675 -41.42 31.97 15.13
CA ARG A 675 -41.13 30.55 15.36
C ARG A 675 -39.69 30.32 15.81
N MET A 676 -38.73 31.08 15.28
CA MET A 676 -37.33 31.02 15.73
C MET A 676 -37.20 31.46 17.19
N TRP A 677 -37.86 32.54 17.60
CA TRP A 677 -37.88 32.97 19.00
C TRP A 677 -38.45 31.87 19.92
N ALA A 678 -39.58 31.28 19.55
CA ALA A 678 -40.19 30.20 20.32
C ALA A 678 -39.27 28.98 20.45
N ALA A 679 -38.59 28.60 19.36
CA ALA A 679 -37.63 27.49 19.38
C ALA A 679 -36.46 27.75 20.33
N ILE A 680 -35.79 28.90 20.21
CA ILE A 680 -34.61 29.23 21.05
C ILE A 680 -34.99 29.28 22.54
N GLN A 681 -36.17 29.81 22.87
CA GLN A 681 -36.67 29.88 24.25
C GLN A 681 -37.03 28.49 24.81
N SER A 682 -37.35 27.53 23.95
CA SER A 682 -37.74 26.18 24.37
C SER A 682 -36.56 25.30 24.75
N TRP A 683 -35.34 25.65 24.33
CA TRP A 683 -34.15 24.81 24.54
C TRP A 683 -33.55 25.00 25.93
N ASP A 684 -33.15 23.90 26.56
CA ASP A 684 -32.33 23.94 27.77
C ASP A 684 -30.91 24.38 27.42
N ILE A 685 -30.40 25.40 28.11
CA ILE A 685 -29.04 25.91 27.91
C ILE A 685 -27.96 24.89 28.22
N ASN A 686 -28.25 23.86 29.02
CA ASN A 686 -27.31 22.79 29.34
C ASN A 686 -27.41 21.59 28.39
N SER A 687 -28.24 21.70 27.33
CA SER A 687 -28.38 20.64 26.33
C SER A 687 -27.04 20.34 25.68
N ARG A 688 -26.63 19.07 25.76
CA ARG A 688 -25.44 18.58 25.04
C ARG A 688 -25.75 18.43 23.57
N ARG A 689 -24.77 18.76 22.76
CA ARG A 689 -24.82 18.64 21.30
C ARG A 689 -23.58 17.91 20.77
N ASN A 690 -23.77 17.12 19.72
CA ASN A 690 -22.77 16.42 18.93
C ASN A 690 -22.27 17.31 17.78
N ILE A 691 -21.84 18.53 18.13
CA ILE A 691 -21.26 19.51 17.20
C ILE A 691 -19.90 19.91 17.75
N ASN A 692 -18.90 19.95 16.87
CA ASN A 692 -17.54 20.33 17.19
C ASN A 692 -17.14 21.57 16.39
N TYR A 693 -17.25 22.75 17.01
CA TYR A 693 -16.83 24.01 16.36
C TYR A 693 -15.30 24.12 16.35
N ARG A 694 -14.74 24.24 15.15
CA ARG A 694 -13.31 24.57 14.93
C ARG A 694 -13.05 26.07 14.99
N SER A 695 -14.07 26.85 14.70
CA SER A 695 -14.07 28.30 14.61
C SER A 695 -15.45 28.81 15.00
N PHE A 696 -15.49 29.94 15.70
CA PHE A 696 -16.70 30.72 15.99
C PHE A 696 -16.88 31.90 15.05
N GLU A 697 -15.95 32.16 14.14
CA GLU A 697 -16.03 33.24 13.15
C GLU A 697 -17.42 33.34 12.47
N PRO A 698 -18.08 32.24 12.01
CA PRO A 698 -19.42 32.35 11.42
C PRO A 698 -20.50 32.81 12.40
N ILE A 699 -20.45 32.36 13.66
CA ILE A 699 -21.38 32.77 14.73
C ILE A 699 -21.10 34.22 15.13
N LEU A 700 -19.83 34.60 15.28
CA LEU A 700 -19.41 35.94 15.71
C LEU A 700 -19.83 37.02 14.71
N ARG A 701 -19.84 36.72 13.40
CA ARG A 701 -20.34 37.61 12.34
C ARG A 701 -21.80 38.01 12.49
N LEU A 702 -22.61 37.23 13.22
CA LEU A 702 -24.03 37.52 13.44
C LEU A 702 -24.29 38.51 14.58
N LEU A 703 -23.28 38.79 15.42
CA LEU A 703 -23.40 39.67 16.57
C LEU A 703 -23.47 41.18 16.23
N PRO A 704 -22.61 41.75 15.36
CA PRO A 704 -22.51 43.20 15.17
C PRO A 704 -23.57 43.77 14.20
N GLN A 705 -24.85 43.48 14.46
CA GLN A 705 -25.98 43.96 13.64
C GLN A 705 -27.25 44.18 14.47
N GLY A 706 -28.12 45.10 14.05
CA GLY A 706 -29.42 45.37 14.70
C GLY A 706 -30.64 45.12 13.81
N ILE A 707 -30.42 44.67 12.57
CA ILE A 707 -31.46 44.48 11.55
C ILE A 707 -32.30 43.23 11.83
N SER A 708 -31.72 42.21 12.47
CA SER A 708 -32.35 40.94 12.75
C SER A 708 -32.08 40.50 14.20
N PRO A 709 -32.90 40.95 15.17
CA PRO A 709 -32.71 40.63 16.58
C PRO A 709 -32.71 39.13 16.88
N VAL A 710 -33.51 38.33 16.15
CA VAL A 710 -33.58 36.87 16.36
C VAL A 710 -32.29 36.16 15.97
N SER A 711 -31.64 36.60 14.88
CA SER A 711 -30.35 36.05 14.43
C SER A 711 -29.24 36.34 15.44
N GLN A 712 -29.20 37.58 15.95
CA GLN A 712 -28.29 37.97 17.04
C GLN A 712 -28.54 37.18 18.32
N HIS A 713 -29.82 36.88 18.63
CA HIS A 713 -30.20 36.09 19.80
C HIS A 713 -29.76 34.63 19.67
N TRP A 714 -29.98 33.99 18.52
CA TRP A 714 -29.50 32.63 18.26
C TRP A 714 -27.98 32.54 18.39
N ALA A 715 -27.24 33.49 17.80
CA ALA A 715 -25.78 33.51 17.88
C ALA A 715 -25.29 33.64 19.32
N THR A 716 -25.93 34.51 20.11
CA THR A 716 -25.59 34.67 21.54
C THR A 716 -25.95 33.41 22.34
N TRP A 717 -27.06 32.75 22.02
CA TRP A 717 -27.48 31.49 22.66
C TRP A 717 -26.53 30.35 22.34
N ALA A 718 -26.11 30.23 21.08
CA ALA A 718 -25.13 29.23 20.66
C ALA A 718 -23.84 29.35 21.48
N LEU A 719 -23.30 30.56 21.59
CA LEU A 719 -22.12 30.83 22.41
C LEU A 719 -22.36 30.49 23.88
N TYR A 720 -23.50 30.91 24.44
CA TYR A 720 -23.81 30.66 25.85
C TYR A 720 -23.94 29.17 26.16
N ASN A 721 -24.62 28.40 25.31
CA ASN A 721 -24.71 26.95 25.45
C ASN A 721 -23.32 26.30 25.38
N LEU A 722 -22.49 26.68 24.40
CA LEU A 722 -21.18 26.06 24.19
C LEU A 722 -20.23 26.30 25.37
N VAL A 723 -20.14 27.53 25.88
CA VAL A 723 -19.29 27.84 27.03
C VAL A 723 -19.83 27.29 28.35
N SER A 724 -21.14 27.03 28.44
CA SER A 724 -21.74 26.41 29.62
C SER A 724 -21.50 24.90 29.67
N VAL A 725 -21.64 24.23 28.52
CA VAL A 725 -21.57 22.76 28.43
C VAL A 725 -20.13 22.26 28.33
N TYR A 726 -19.26 22.96 27.59
CA TYR A 726 -17.86 22.58 27.40
C TYR A 726 -16.91 23.78 27.60
N PRO A 727 -16.86 24.36 28.82
CA PRO A 727 -16.10 25.57 29.10
C PRO A 727 -14.62 25.46 28.75
N ASP A 728 -13.99 24.32 29.08
CA ASP A 728 -12.54 24.12 28.90
C ASP A 728 -12.10 24.19 27.44
N LYS A 729 -12.98 23.83 26.50
CA LYS A 729 -12.71 23.90 25.06
C LYS A 729 -13.12 25.24 24.47
N TYR A 730 -14.35 25.69 24.76
CA TYR A 730 -14.95 26.79 24.01
C TYR A 730 -14.74 28.16 24.62
N CYS A 731 -14.47 28.28 25.93
CA CYS A 731 -14.06 29.58 26.50
C CYS A 731 -12.72 30.04 25.88
N PRO A 732 -11.66 29.22 25.82
CA PRO A 732 -10.42 29.58 25.14
C PRO A 732 -10.62 30.00 23.68
N LEU A 733 -11.38 29.21 22.91
CA LEU A 733 -11.65 29.49 21.49
C LEU A 733 -12.35 30.85 21.31
N LEU A 734 -13.39 31.12 22.10
CA LEU A 734 -14.13 32.39 22.03
C LEU A 734 -13.27 33.61 22.37
N ILE A 735 -12.38 33.48 23.35
CA ILE A 735 -11.46 34.56 23.73
C ILE A 735 -10.45 34.79 22.59
N LYS A 736 -9.84 33.72 22.09
CA LYS A 736 -8.83 33.75 21.03
C LYS A 736 -9.34 34.40 19.74
N GLU A 737 -10.60 34.15 19.39
CA GLU A 737 -11.22 34.71 18.18
C GLU A 737 -11.88 36.07 18.38
N GLY A 738 -11.61 36.75 19.49
CA GLY A 738 -12.08 38.13 19.69
C GLY A 738 -13.59 38.23 19.95
N GLY A 739 -14.23 37.16 20.43
CA GLY A 739 -15.66 37.20 20.77
C GLY A 739 -16.00 38.09 21.96
N MET A 740 -15.05 38.28 22.90
CA MET A 740 -15.26 39.09 24.10
C MET A 740 -15.52 40.58 23.81
N PRO A 741 -14.73 41.25 22.93
CA PRO A 741 -15.08 42.58 22.40
C PRO A 741 -16.47 42.64 21.78
N LEU A 742 -16.82 41.70 20.89
CA LEU A 742 -18.11 41.69 20.18
C LEU A 742 -19.30 41.57 21.14
N LEU A 743 -19.20 40.72 22.17
CA LEU A 743 -20.23 40.57 23.21
C LEU A 743 -20.37 41.85 24.07
N ARG A 744 -19.26 42.56 24.34
CA ARG A 744 -19.32 43.84 25.06
C ARG A 744 -19.99 44.93 24.24
N ASP A 745 -19.75 44.96 22.93
CA ASP A 745 -20.38 45.92 22.02
C ASP A 745 -21.87 45.61 21.86
N LEU A 746 -22.24 44.33 21.73
CA LEU A 746 -23.61 43.85 21.76
C LEU A 746 -24.39 44.34 23.00
N ILE A 747 -23.79 44.26 24.19
CA ILE A 747 -24.44 44.72 25.43
C ILE A 747 -24.75 46.23 25.38
N LYS A 748 -23.91 47.02 24.71
CA LYS A 748 -24.07 48.48 24.57
C LYS A 748 -25.02 48.87 23.44
N MET A 749 -25.27 47.98 22.48
CA MET A 749 -26.16 48.28 21.34
C MET A 749 -27.58 48.58 21.80
N VAL A 750 -28.10 49.75 21.43
CA VAL A 750 -29.46 50.18 21.80
C VAL A 750 -30.53 49.26 21.20
N THR A 751 -30.30 48.78 19.98
CA THR A 751 -31.21 47.92 19.23
C THR A 751 -31.27 46.47 19.72
N ALA A 752 -30.27 46.01 20.48
CA ALA A 752 -30.23 44.64 20.99
C ALA A 752 -31.26 44.44 22.13
N ARG A 753 -32.01 43.34 22.06
CA ARG A 753 -33.01 42.96 23.08
C ARG A 753 -32.37 42.67 24.44
N GLN A 754 -33.11 42.93 25.50
CA GLN A 754 -32.60 42.85 26.87
C GLN A 754 -32.19 41.42 27.25
N GLU A 755 -32.97 40.42 26.85
CA GLU A 755 -32.71 39.01 27.10
C GLU A 755 -31.40 38.56 26.42
N THR A 756 -31.15 39.04 25.19
CA THR A 756 -29.89 38.81 24.47
C THR A 756 -28.71 39.43 25.22
N LYS A 757 -28.86 40.66 25.74
CA LYS A 757 -27.81 41.32 26.52
C LYS A 757 -27.50 40.57 27.82
N GLU A 758 -28.52 40.05 28.49
CA GLU A 758 -28.35 39.24 29.70
C GLU A 758 -27.58 37.96 29.42
N MET A 759 -27.91 37.29 28.32
CA MET A 759 -27.20 36.12 27.87
C MET A 759 -25.72 36.43 27.56
N ALA A 760 -25.46 37.51 26.83
CA ALA A 760 -24.10 37.97 26.53
C ALA A 760 -23.29 38.27 27.80
N ARG A 761 -23.92 38.83 28.84
CA ARG A 761 -23.26 39.03 30.15
C ARG A 761 -22.87 37.70 30.80
N LYS A 762 -23.75 36.69 30.74
CA LYS A 762 -23.45 35.35 31.28
C LYS A 762 -22.31 34.67 30.51
N VAL A 763 -22.25 34.82 29.18
CA VAL A 763 -21.11 34.32 28.40
C VAL A 763 -19.80 34.96 28.88
N ILE A 764 -19.80 36.29 29.01
CA ILE A 764 -18.62 37.02 29.49
C ILE A 764 -18.21 36.58 30.89
N GLU A 765 -19.18 36.39 31.78
CA GLU A 765 -18.97 35.91 33.15
C GLU A 765 -18.36 34.50 33.16
N HIS A 766 -18.92 33.57 32.38
CA HIS A 766 -18.37 32.21 32.24
C HIS A 766 -16.93 32.21 31.76
N CYS A 767 -16.60 33.06 30.78
CA CYS A 767 -15.24 33.15 30.23
C CYS A 767 -14.27 33.89 31.17
N SER A 768 -14.74 34.67 32.15
CA SER A 768 -13.87 35.51 33.00
C SER A 768 -12.88 34.72 33.86
N ASN A 769 -13.17 33.44 34.13
CA ASN A 769 -12.28 32.54 34.86
C ASN A 769 -11.15 31.96 33.99
N PHE A 770 -11.24 32.08 32.67
CA PHE A 770 -10.23 31.61 31.73
C PHE A 770 -9.28 32.75 31.38
N ARG A 771 -8.07 32.76 31.99
CA ARG A 771 -6.98 33.68 31.63
C ARG A 771 -6.14 33.08 30.50
N GLU A 772 -5.54 33.94 29.68
CA GLU A 772 -4.76 33.57 28.48
C GLU A 772 -3.69 32.50 28.71
N GLU A 773 -3.16 32.36 29.93
CA GLU A 773 -2.09 31.42 30.28
C GLU A 773 -2.52 29.95 30.39
N ASN A 774 -3.83 29.63 30.46
CA ASN A 774 -4.35 28.25 30.58
C ASN A 774 -4.80 27.64 29.24
N MET A 775 -4.51 28.29 28.10
CA MET A 775 -5.09 27.94 26.80
C MET A 775 -4.23 26.92 26.02
N ASP A 776 -4.41 25.62 26.30
CA ASP A 776 -4.02 24.59 25.33
C ASP A 776 -5.24 24.18 24.50
N THR A 777 -5.37 24.77 23.30
CA THR A 777 -6.47 24.50 22.36
C THR A 777 -6.18 23.34 21.39
N SER A 778 -5.14 22.54 21.64
CA SER A 778 -4.69 21.48 20.72
C SER A 778 -5.34 20.10 20.97
N ARG A 779 -6.42 20.03 21.76
CA ARG A 779 -7.13 18.79 22.11
C ARG A 779 -8.56 18.71 21.58
#